data_AF-A0A520X4G2-F1
#
_entry.id   AF-A0A520X4G2-F1
#
_cell.length_a   1.000
_cell.length_b   1.000
_cell.length_c   1.000
_cell.angle_alpha   90.00
_cell.angle_beta   90.00
_cell.angle_gamma   90.00
#
_symmetry.space_group_name_H-M   'P 1'
#
loop_
_entity.id
_entity.type
_entity.pdbx_description
1 polymer ?
#
loop_
_entity_poly.entity_id
_entity_poly.type
_entity_poly.pdbx_seq_one_letter_code
_entity_poly.pdbx_strand_id
1 'polypeptide(L)'
;MNAIGKARKSCCNALRYSKSSMLAKLVPALLACLLTSPLFAQVCTTETIGNNEFRGISGSSDTNIIGVGKKGTIYRYDGATWSAMTSPSNEDLNDVEVVNGATAFAVGKKGEILELVSGNWISHATNTNEELYGVWADSDSEAWAVGKKGTILRYDGTNWVDQSAAAGTDNRDLVDAWGDADSVYALSERGELYRYDRVSGSWDPPDDECELGNGFADLWGDAAGNLYLVRKKNAYLYNGSSCSVVATASEDLLGVYGTGDQVYAAGKDGAVLYFDGASWQETTESTEHINDVWVSPGGNAYYAGKGATITSCVDDTPVFVINHDSYGIHCLAETVTVSAEDASGNPLTGYNEQVILNTQTGTGTWSLLSGGGTFNDATANDGIASYDWQLGESSAVFSLSYTEGSPAFDIDVYQASDPAIRDNDTEGNIEFSASGFTLTAAPLSNPPPAVIVPFDATQIAGTDFGIYLAAYGQTADDPACGIIESYSGAQNLKFWFDRADPVGGTVPVTVDGNAIGISEAGAVNQGVNFVNGQAAVTAKYKDAGLIQVLVKDDSQSHPDLPAGIRGATANFVVKPAYFGLSNVEDAGGNPNPAAADASGNVFIAAGNLFSVTVTAFDAEGDITPNFGQESTPESVRLSSSLVAPAGGNDPGISPALGFGAFSAGSAVGTTFTWPEVGIITLQPSIGDADYLGGGDVIGAASGNVGRFIPDHFTADLNVPLLTTQCGSGGFSYIGQAFDYAINPVITVTARAAGGTTTQNYTSSFFKITNPSLLNRAYAAATGTLDLSGLPASGIDPQIADAGAGVGSLLFSAGSGLSFLRSSEEAAFDADISLSIDVIDTDGVTTLASPVEFSTMGFDNGASMRYGRVRLLNALGSELVNLAVPMRTEYFVDAATGFVTHTDDSCTDNLALSLANFTANLTTGETCVLDTGSPGDSGAGCAVTGPAGQRYRTPALAGDFNLFLQAPGAGNDGSVEVSVDVPAWLEYDWDAAAAGVEDPSATAAFGIYDGDSRRIYLRQVF
;
A
#
# COMPACT_ATOMS: atom_id res chain seq x y z
N MET A 1 -39.90 -20.90 11.63
CA MET A 1 -41.12 -21.42 12.31
C MET A 1 -41.15 -21.30 13.85
N ASN A 2 -40.08 -20.89 14.55
CA ASN A 2 -40.11 -20.66 16.01
C ASN A 2 -40.36 -19.20 16.46
N ALA A 3 -40.38 -18.22 15.53
CA ALA A 3 -40.67 -16.81 15.81
C ALA A 3 -42.16 -16.50 16.01
N ILE A 4 -43.05 -17.23 15.32
CA ILE A 4 -44.51 -17.10 15.44
C ILE A 4 -45.02 -17.54 16.84
N GLY A 5 -44.25 -18.39 17.54
CA GLY A 5 -44.59 -18.92 18.86
C GLY A 5 -44.41 -17.95 20.03
N LYS A 6 -43.56 -16.93 19.90
CA LYS A 6 -43.31 -15.93 20.97
C LYS A 6 -44.23 -14.73 20.90
N ALA A 7 -44.60 -14.25 19.70
CA ALA A 7 -45.57 -13.15 19.53
C ALA A 7 -46.98 -13.48 20.07
N ARG A 8 -47.40 -14.76 20.03
CA ARG A 8 -48.68 -15.21 20.62
C ARG A 8 -48.72 -15.16 22.15
N LYS A 9 -47.58 -15.18 22.85
CA LYS A 9 -47.53 -15.17 24.32
C LYS A 9 -47.69 -13.77 24.91
N SER A 10 -47.24 -12.72 24.21
CA SER A 10 -47.42 -11.33 24.66
C SER A 10 -48.87 -10.88 24.50
N CYS A 11 -49.52 -11.26 23.39
CA CYS A 11 -50.93 -10.94 23.14
C CYS A 11 -51.91 -11.72 24.05
N CYS A 12 -51.55 -12.93 24.53
CA CYS A 12 -52.38 -13.72 25.45
C CYS A 12 -52.35 -13.24 26.92
N ASN A 13 -51.35 -12.45 27.34
CA ASN A 13 -51.28 -11.96 28.73
C ASN A 13 -52.17 -10.72 28.97
N ALA A 14 -52.55 -10.00 27.92
CA ALA A 14 -53.48 -8.87 27.99
C ALA A 14 -54.96 -9.28 28.17
N LEU A 15 -55.30 -10.57 28.03
CA LEU A 15 -56.67 -11.08 28.04
C LEU A 15 -57.17 -11.61 29.41
N ARG A 16 -56.42 -11.42 30.51
CA ARG A 16 -56.82 -11.96 31.84
C ARG A 16 -57.64 -11.03 32.74
N TYR A 17 -57.97 -9.81 32.32
CA TYR A 17 -58.85 -8.91 33.08
C TYR A 17 -59.88 -8.22 32.20
N SER A 18 -60.99 -8.90 31.88
CA SER A 18 -62.28 -8.23 31.63
C SER A 18 -63.39 -9.28 31.51
N LYS A 19 -64.33 -9.24 32.44
CA LYS A 19 -65.55 -10.05 32.41
C LYS A 19 -66.55 -9.44 31.42
N SER A 20 -67.03 -10.28 30.51
CA SER A 20 -68.39 -10.33 29.95
C SER A 20 -68.90 -9.09 29.17
N SER A 21 -69.26 -9.34 27.89
CA SER A 21 -70.25 -8.63 27.05
C SER A 21 -69.82 -7.59 26.00
N MET A 22 -68.70 -7.76 25.30
CA MET A 22 -68.49 -7.06 24.01
C MET A 22 -67.86 -7.97 22.96
N LEU A 23 -68.69 -8.75 22.26
CA LEU A 23 -68.25 -9.53 21.09
C LEU A 23 -68.79 -9.00 19.75
N ALA A 24 -69.52 -7.88 19.73
CA ALA A 24 -70.17 -7.34 18.52
C ALA A 24 -69.63 -5.97 18.06
N LYS A 25 -68.56 -5.45 18.67
CA LYS A 25 -67.92 -4.17 18.29
C LYS A 25 -66.41 -4.27 17.97
N LEU A 26 -65.83 -5.46 18.02
CA LEU A 26 -64.38 -5.67 17.85
C LEU A 26 -63.95 -6.04 16.43
N VAL A 27 -64.88 -6.35 15.52
CA VAL A 27 -64.55 -6.73 14.14
C VAL A 27 -64.14 -5.54 13.25
N PRO A 28 -64.72 -4.32 13.38
CA PRO A 28 -64.26 -3.17 12.57
C PRO A 28 -62.96 -2.55 13.08
N ALA A 29 -62.66 -2.65 14.37
CA ALA A 29 -61.44 -2.09 14.97
C ALA A 29 -60.20 -2.96 14.75
N LEU A 30 -60.37 -4.29 14.63
CA LEU A 30 -59.28 -5.19 14.23
C LEU A 30 -58.93 -5.03 12.74
N LEU A 31 -59.91 -4.67 11.90
CA LEU A 31 -59.69 -4.47 10.46
C LEU A 31 -59.15 -3.06 10.14
N ALA A 32 -59.53 -2.04 10.91
CA ALA A 32 -58.97 -0.68 10.78
C ALA A 32 -57.53 -0.57 11.34
N CYS A 33 -57.14 -1.39 12.32
CA CYS A 33 -55.78 -1.42 12.85
C CYS A 33 -54.79 -2.22 11.97
N LEU A 34 -55.30 -2.93 10.95
CA LEU A 34 -54.51 -3.65 9.94
C LEU A 34 -54.39 -2.86 8.62
N LEU A 35 -54.99 -1.68 8.51
CA LEU A 35 -55.10 -0.91 7.25
C LEU A 35 -54.75 0.58 7.38
N THR A 36 -54.03 1.01 8.42
CA THR A 36 -53.57 2.40 8.54
C THR A 36 -52.14 2.49 9.08
N SER A 37 -51.19 2.05 8.27
CA SER A 37 -49.80 2.56 8.13
C SER A 37 -49.23 1.79 6.93
N PRO A 38 -48.58 2.43 5.94
CA PRO A 38 -47.64 1.67 5.12
C PRO A 38 -46.60 1.16 6.12
N LEU A 39 -46.47 -0.16 6.27
CA LEU A 39 -45.25 -0.69 6.85
C LEU A 39 -44.16 -0.41 5.81
N PHE A 40 -43.53 0.75 5.90
CA PHE A 40 -42.22 0.98 5.32
C PHE A 40 -41.31 -0.10 5.92
N ALA A 41 -40.88 -1.04 5.09
CA ALA A 41 -40.06 -2.15 5.55
C ALA A 41 -38.72 -2.04 4.83
N GLN A 42 -37.81 -1.26 5.42
CA GLN A 42 -36.39 -1.37 5.15
C GLN A 42 -36.03 -2.87 5.23
N VAL A 43 -35.42 -3.42 4.19
CA VAL A 43 -35.10 -4.85 4.16
C VAL A 43 -33.77 -5.02 4.88
N CYS A 44 -33.85 -5.60 6.08
CA CYS A 44 -32.69 -5.80 6.93
C CYS A 44 -32.14 -7.22 6.82
N THR A 45 -30.87 -7.34 6.43
CA THR A 45 -30.11 -8.58 6.39
C THR A 45 -29.02 -8.56 7.43
N THR A 46 -29.03 -9.54 8.35
CA THR A 46 -27.96 -9.72 9.34
C THR A 46 -27.03 -10.85 8.93
N GLU A 47 -25.74 -10.53 8.83
CA GLU A 47 -24.68 -11.50 8.58
C GLU A 47 -23.78 -11.63 9.81
N THR A 48 -23.20 -12.82 10.02
CA THR A 48 -22.15 -13.03 11.03
C THR A 48 -20.79 -13.02 10.34
N ILE A 49 -20.01 -11.96 10.58
CA ILE A 49 -18.74 -11.67 9.94
C ILE A 49 -17.60 -11.93 10.94
N GLY A 50 -16.90 -13.05 10.76
CA GLY A 50 -15.81 -13.45 11.65
C GLY A 50 -16.31 -13.97 13.01
N ASN A 51 -15.50 -13.79 14.06
CA ASN A 51 -15.74 -14.39 15.39
C ASN A 51 -15.68 -13.39 16.56
N ASN A 52 -15.35 -12.13 16.29
CA ASN A 52 -15.16 -11.10 17.31
C ASN A 52 -16.22 -10.01 17.13
N GLU A 53 -16.71 -9.48 18.25
CA GLU A 53 -17.67 -8.38 18.28
C GLU A 53 -17.11 -7.10 17.63
N PHE A 54 -17.95 -6.46 16.80
CA PHE A 54 -17.71 -5.12 16.26
C PHE A 54 -18.15 -4.05 17.27
N ARG A 55 -17.42 -2.95 17.33
CA ARG A 55 -17.62 -1.82 18.26
C ARG A 55 -17.91 -0.51 17.54
N GLY A 56 -17.28 -0.29 16.39
CA GLY A 56 -17.54 0.86 15.53
C GLY A 56 -17.71 0.45 14.07
N ILE A 57 -18.47 1.25 13.33
CA ILE A 57 -18.71 1.10 11.89
C ILE A 57 -18.79 2.47 11.22
N SER A 58 -18.10 2.63 10.10
CA SER A 58 -18.17 3.85 9.29
C SER A 58 -17.90 3.51 7.83
N GLY A 59 -18.32 4.37 6.91
CA GLY A 59 -18.18 4.17 5.47
C GLY A 59 -18.15 5.47 4.68
N SER A 60 -17.77 5.36 3.41
CA SER A 60 -17.85 6.48 2.45
C SER A 60 -18.90 6.25 1.34
N SER A 61 -19.37 5.01 1.18
CA SER A 61 -20.40 4.59 0.23
C SER A 61 -20.96 3.22 0.62
N ASP A 62 -22.04 2.78 -0.01
CA ASP A 62 -22.59 1.41 0.14
C ASP A 62 -21.63 0.30 -0.31
N THR A 63 -20.54 0.67 -0.99
CA THR A 63 -19.50 -0.23 -1.48
C THR A 63 -18.16 -0.05 -0.75
N ASN A 64 -18.11 0.79 0.29
CA ASN A 64 -16.91 1.01 1.07
C ASN A 64 -17.25 1.29 2.54
N ILE A 65 -17.30 0.23 3.34
CA ILE A 65 -17.66 0.28 4.76
C ILE A 65 -16.62 -0.50 5.55
N ILE A 66 -16.21 0.03 6.69
CA ILE A 66 -15.25 -0.60 7.60
C ILE A 66 -15.91 -0.83 8.95
N GLY A 67 -15.81 -2.06 9.45
CA GLY A 67 -16.18 -2.42 10.81
C GLY A 67 -14.94 -2.77 11.62
N VAL A 68 -14.82 -2.21 12.83
CA VAL A 68 -13.72 -2.51 13.77
C VAL A 68 -14.23 -3.07 15.09
N GLY A 69 -13.37 -3.75 15.85
CA GLY A 69 -13.80 -4.29 17.14
C GLY A 69 -12.74 -5.03 17.95
N LYS A 70 -13.20 -6.02 18.72
CA LYS A 70 -12.35 -6.73 19.71
C LYS A 70 -11.14 -7.41 19.09
N LYS A 71 -10.03 -7.44 19.83
CA LYS A 71 -8.76 -8.07 19.43
C LYS A 71 -8.22 -7.56 18.08
N GLY A 72 -8.32 -6.26 17.82
CA GLY A 72 -7.86 -5.64 16.59
C GLY A 72 -8.62 -6.11 15.36
N THR A 73 -9.89 -6.50 15.50
CA THR A 73 -10.69 -6.98 14.37
C THR A 73 -10.97 -5.82 13.42
N ILE A 74 -10.69 -6.01 12.13
CA ILE A 74 -11.02 -5.05 11.06
C ILE A 74 -11.53 -5.82 9.86
N TYR A 75 -12.70 -5.42 9.34
CA TYR A 75 -13.28 -5.93 8.11
C TYR A 75 -13.71 -4.78 7.21
N ARG A 76 -13.61 -4.99 5.89
CA ARG A 76 -14.07 -4.04 4.87
C ARG A 76 -15.12 -4.69 3.97
N TYR A 77 -16.18 -3.97 3.68
CA TYR A 77 -17.19 -4.29 2.69
C TYR A 77 -16.88 -3.60 1.38
N ASP A 78 -16.92 -4.34 0.27
CA ASP A 78 -16.66 -3.85 -1.09
C ASP A 78 -17.93 -3.68 -1.95
N GLY A 79 -19.11 -3.80 -1.33
CA GLY A 79 -20.40 -3.82 -2.03
C GLY A 79 -20.93 -5.21 -2.32
N ALA A 80 -20.11 -6.25 -2.16
CA ALA A 80 -20.51 -7.64 -2.35
C ALA A 80 -20.17 -8.52 -1.15
N THR A 81 -19.00 -8.36 -0.55
CA THR A 81 -18.51 -9.22 0.52
C THR A 81 -17.74 -8.47 1.60
N TRP A 82 -17.86 -8.96 2.84
CA TRP A 82 -17.00 -8.53 3.94
C TRP A 82 -15.69 -9.33 3.94
N SER A 83 -14.57 -8.63 3.79
CA SER A 83 -13.22 -9.20 3.79
C SER A 83 -12.43 -8.74 5.01
N ALA A 84 -11.73 -9.67 5.67
CA ALA A 84 -10.87 -9.35 6.80
C ALA A 84 -9.65 -8.56 6.33
N MET A 85 -9.31 -7.49 7.05
CA MET A 85 -8.07 -6.73 6.85
C MET A 85 -7.03 -7.12 7.89
N THR A 86 -5.75 -7.09 7.51
CA THR A 86 -4.66 -7.30 8.46
C THR A 86 -4.56 -6.11 9.40
N SER A 87 -4.75 -6.35 10.69
CA SER A 87 -4.52 -5.35 11.74
C SER A 87 -3.10 -5.45 12.31
N PRO A 88 -2.38 -4.32 12.48
CA PRO A 88 -1.09 -4.30 13.16
C PRO A 88 -1.22 -4.41 14.69
N SER A 89 -2.43 -4.31 15.26
CA SER A 89 -2.67 -4.35 16.70
C SER A 89 -3.57 -5.52 17.12
N ASN A 90 -3.43 -5.94 18.37
CA ASN A 90 -4.31 -6.92 19.02
C ASN A 90 -5.17 -6.27 20.12
N GLU A 91 -5.09 -4.95 20.30
CA GLU A 91 -5.91 -4.22 21.26
C GLU A 91 -7.36 -4.11 20.75
N ASP A 92 -8.33 -3.96 21.66
CA ASP A 92 -9.71 -3.73 21.23
C ASP A 92 -9.82 -2.35 20.57
N LEU A 93 -10.31 -2.31 19.34
CA LEU A 93 -10.68 -1.07 18.64
C LEU A 93 -12.11 -0.72 19.02
N ASN A 94 -12.33 0.53 19.42
CA ASN A 94 -13.59 1.03 19.93
C ASN A 94 -14.40 1.73 18.85
N ASP A 95 -13.73 2.44 17.94
CA ASP A 95 -14.41 3.25 16.92
C ASP A 95 -13.56 3.41 15.65
N VAL A 96 -14.19 3.73 14.52
CA VAL A 96 -13.57 3.94 13.22
C VAL A 96 -14.30 5.03 12.43
N GLU A 97 -13.53 5.91 11.78
CA GLU A 97 -14.08 6.86 10.81
C GLU A 97 -13.43 6.69 9.44
N VAL A 98 -14.26 6.51 8.41
CA VAL A 98 -13.83 6.34 7.01
C VAL A 98 -13.94 7.66 6.27
N VAL A 99 -12.80 8.21 5.85
CA VAL A 99 -12.75 9.46 5.09
C VAL A 99 -13.07 9.20 3.61
N ASN A 100 -12.48 8.15 3.03
CA ASN A 100 -12.66 7.76 1.63
C ASN A 100 -12.21 6.30 1.38
N GLY A 101 -12.14 5.87 0.11
CA GLY A 101 -11.73 4.52 -0.27
C GLY A 101 -10.29 4.13 0.11
N ALA A 102 -9.44 5.09 0.46
CA ALA A 102 -8.02 4.90 0.77
C ALA A 102 -7.63 5.26 2.21
N THR A 103 -8.42 6.10 2.90
CA THR A 103 -8.09 6.65 4.22
C THR A 103 -9.21 6.42 5.23
N ALA A 104 -8.83 5.94 6.41
CA ALA A 104 -9.71 5.75 7.57
C ALA A 104 -8.86 5.77 8.86
N PHE A 105 -9.45 6.16 9.98
CA PHE A 105 -8.80 6.16 11.28
C PHE A 105 -9.58 5.27 12.24
N ALA A 106 -8.90 4.41 12.99
CA ALA A 106 -9.52 3.58 14.02
C ALA A 106 -8.81 3.78 15.35
N VAL A 107 -9.58 3.84 16.45
CA VAL A 107 -9.04 4.13 17.78
C VAL A 107 -9.44 3.07 18.79
N GLY A 108 -8.68 2.92 19.87
CA GLY A 108 -8.97 1.87 20.84
C GLY A 108 -8.23 1.92 22.16
N LYS A 109 -8.10 0.74 22.77
CA LYS A 109 -7.46 0.57 24.08
C LYS A 109 -5.98 0.95 24.06
N LYS A 110 -5.50 1.41 25.22
CA LYS A 110 -4.11 1.80 25.47
C LYS A 110 -3.59 2.90 24.52
N GLY A 111 -4.47 3.82 24.12
CA GLY A 111 -4.12 4.92 23.22
C GLY A 111 -3.82 4.48 21.79
N GLU A 112 -4.28 3.29 21.38
CA GLU A 112 -4.10 2.79 20.02
C GLU A 112 -4.82 3.70 19.03
N ILE A 113 -4.10 4.12 18.00
CA ILE A 113 -4.64 4.77 16.81
C ILE A 113 -4.05 4.08 15.60
N LEU A 114 -4.92 3.65 14.69
CA LEU A 114 -4.56 3.08 13.41
C LEU A 114 -5.01 4.02 12.28
N GLU A 115 -4.21 4.12 11.23
CA GLU A 115 -4.56 4.81 9.99
C GLU A 115 -4.50 3.82 8.83
N LEU A 116 -5.51 3.85 7.96
CA LEU A 116 -5.50 3.14 6.70
C LEU A 116 -4.72 3.97 5.67
N VAL A 117 -3.58 3.46 5.22
CA VAL A 117 -2.73 4.09 4.21
C VAL A 117 -2.42 3.07 3.11
N SER A 118 -2.77 3.39 1.87
CA SER A 118 -2.50 2.50 0.71
C SER A 118 -3.03 1.07 0.90
N GLY A 119 -4.22 0.92 1.48
CA GLY A 119 -4.87 -0.37 1.71
C GLY A 119 -4.34 -1.16 2.92
N ASN A 120 -3.38 -0.63 3.67
CA ASN A 120 -2.82 -1.27 4.87
C ASN A 120 -3.03 -0.41 6.10
N TRP A 121 -3.32 -1.05 7.24
CA TRP A 121 -3.40 -0.35 8.52
C TRP A 121 -2.01 -0.18 9.13
N ILE A 122 -1.66 1.06 9.46
CA ILE A 122 -0.45 1.42 10.19
C ILE A 122 -0.82 1.91 11.59
N SER A 123 0.01 1.60 12.59
CA SER A 123 -0.19 2.07 13.97
C SER A 123 0.57 3.38 14.19
N HIS A 124 -0.09 4.35 14.81
CA HIS A 124 0.50 5.64 15.18
C HIS A 124 0.94 5.64 16.64
N ALA A 125 2.15 6.13 16.88
CA ALA A 125 2.61 6.35 18.25
C ALA A 125 1.85 7.55 18.84
N THR A 126 1.10 7.31 19.92
CA THR A 126 0.47 8.37 20.70
C THR A 126 1.23 8.61 22.00
N ASN A 127 1.14 9.83 22.53
CA ASN A 127 1.74 10.18 23.82
C ASN A 127 0.84 9.83 25.03
N THR A 128 -0.19 9.00 24.82
CA THR A 128 -1.15 8.60 25.87
C THR A 128 -1.30 7.09 25.93
N ASN A 129 -1.63 6.56 27.11
CA ASN A 129 -2.04 5.16 27.30
C ASN A 129 -3.51 5.06 27.72
N GLU A 130 -4.24 6.17 27.68
CA GLU A 130 -5.66 6.20 28.01
C GLU A 130 -6.47 5.57 26.87
N GLU A 131 -7.58 4.92 27.21
CA GLU A 131 -8.46 4.30 26.21
C GLU A 131 -9.18 5.39 25.41
N LEU A 132 -9.12 5.29 24.08
CA LEU A 132 -9.82 6.17 23.15
C LEU A 132 -11.17 5.54 22.83
N TYR A 133 -12.23 6.33 22.90
CA TYR A 133 -13.61 5.86 22.76
C TYR A 133 -14.23 6.22 21.41
N GLY A 134 -13.95 7.41 20.87
CA GLY A 134 -14.49 7.86 19.59
C GLY A 134 -13.46 8.58 18.72
N VAL A 135 -13.69 8.60 17.41
CA VAL A 135 -12.86 9.25 16.40
C VAL A 135 -13.71 9.92 15.32
N TRP A 136 -13.32 11.12 14.93
CA TRP A 136 -13.90 11.83 13.80
C TRP A 136 -12.80 12.37 12.90
N ALA A 137 -13.00 12.32 11.59
CA ALA A 137 -12.01 12.72 10.60
C ALA A 137 -12.67 13.47 9.44
N ASP A 138 -12.11 14.63 9.10
CA ASP A 138 -12.58 15.48 7.99
C ASP A 138 -11.84 15.14 6.68
N SER A 139 -10.56 14.78 6.80
CA SER A 139 -9.67 14.53 5.66
C SER A 139 -8.51 13.61 6.05
N ASP A 140 -7.63 13.32 5.10
CA ASP A 140 -6.35 12.65 5.35
C ASP A 140 -5.36 13.48 6.20
N SER A 141 -5.67 14.75 6.46
CA SER A 141 -4.80 15.68 7.19
C SER A 141 -5.41 16.23 8.47
N GLU A 142 -6.66 15.87 8.79
CA GLU A 142 -7.33 16.33 10.00
C GLU A 142 -8.26 15.26 10.55
N ALA A 143 -7.93 14.80 11.77
CA ALA A 143 -8.72 13.86 12.54
C ALA A 143 -8.63 14.19 14.03
N TRP A 144 -9.60 13.72 14.80
CA TRP A 144 -9.77 14.00 16.21
C TRP A 144 -10.16 12.70 16.92
N ALA A 145 -9.42 12.37 17.98
CA ALA A 145 -9.69 11.20 18.79
C ALA A 145 -9.95 11.63 20.23
N VAL A 146 -10.98 11.08 20.85
CA VAL A 146 -11.37 11.42 22.22
C VAL A 146 -11.47 10.18 23.10
N GLY A 147 -11.31 10.36 24.40
CA GLY A 147 -11.38 9.21 25.29
C GLY A 147 -11.30 9.50 26.77
N LYS A 148 -10.84 8.47 27.47
CA LYS A 148 -10.77 8.41 28.92
C LYS A 148 -9.96 9.56 29.53
N LYS A 149 -10.38 10.02 30.72
CA LYS A 149 -9.76 11.15 31.45
C LYS A 149 -9.68 12.46 30.66
N GLY A 150 -10.60 12.69 29.74
CA GLY A 150 -10.70 13.95 29.00
C GLY A 150 -9.69 14.03 27.87
N THR A 151 -9.15 12.89 27.45
CA THR A 151 -8.12 12.86 26.40
C THR A 151 -8.74 13.36 25.10
N ILE A 152 -8.13 14.39 24.50
CA ILE A 152 -8.43 14.86 23.15
C ILE A 152 -7.11 14.91 22.37
N LEU A 153 -7.03 14.20 21.26
CA LEU A 153 -5.90 14.21 20.35
C LEU A 153 -6.35 14.75 18.98
N ARG A 154 -5.56 15.65 18.39
CA ARG A 154 -5.76 16.15 17.03
C ARG A 154 -4.65 15.67 16.12
N TYR A 155 -4.99 15.08 14.99
CA TYR A 155 -4.07 14.79 13.91
C TYR A 155 -3.86 16.04 13.05
N ASP A 156 -2.60 16.42 12.83
CA ASP A 156 -2.20 17.58 12.04
C ASP A 156 -1.71 17.22 10.62
N GLY A 157 -2.01 16.01 10.16
CA GLY A 157 -1.53 15.44 8.90
C GLY A 157 -0.16 14.77 9.01
N THR A 158 0.46 14.77 10.19
CA THR A 158 1.70 14.02 10.43
C THR A 158 1.74 13.42 11.83
N ASN A 159 1.29 14.14 12.85
CA ASN A 159 1.37 13.75 14.25
C ASN A 159 0.03 13.93 14.98
N TRP A 160 -0.16 13.13 16.02
CA TRP A 160 -1.23 13.31 17.00
C TRP A 160 -0.79 14.22 18.14
N VAL A 161 -1.45 15.36 18.28
CA VAL A 161 -1.16 16.41 19.27
C VAL A 161 -2.25 16.43 20.35
N ASP A 162 -1.84 16.37 21.62
CA ASP A 162 -2.75 16.44 22.77
C ASP A 162 -3.33 17.86 22.95
N GLN A 163 -4.66 17.95 22.91
CA GLN A 163 -5.46 19.18 23.06
C GLN A 163 -6.21 19.25 24.41
N SER A 164 -6.10 18.22 25.27
CA SER A 164 -6.91 18.08 26.49
C SER A 164 -6.78 19.29 27.43
N ALA A 165 -5.55 19.80 27.61
CA ALA A 165 -5.29 20.96 28.45
C ALA A 165 -5.83 22.27 27.85
N ALA A 166 -5.82 22.42 26.53
CA ALA A 166 -6.33 23.59 25.83
C ALA A 166 -7.87 23.63 25.84
N ALA A 167 -8.50 22.46 25.74
CA ALA A 167 -9.96 22.28 25.84
C ALA A 167 -10.49 22.48 27.27
N GLY A 168 -9.62 22.41 28.28
CA GLY A 168 -10.01 22.58 29.68
C GLY A 168 -10.83 21.41 30.24
N THR A 169 -10.64 20.20 29.71
CA THR A 169 -11.35 18.99 30.16
C THR A 169 -10.96 18.63 31.61
N ASP A 170 -11.91 18.36 32.50
CA ASP A 170 -11.73 18.13 33.94
C ASP A 170 -11.48 16.66 34.33
N ASN A 171 -10.74 15.91 33.49
CA ASN A 171 -10.49 14.47 33.69
C ASN A 171 -11.78 13.61 33.65
N ARG A 172 -12.74 14.00 32.81
CA ARG A 172 -13.98 13.26 32.49
C ARG A 172 -13.82 12.44 31.23
N ASP A 173 -14.40 11.26 31.20
CA ASP A 173 -14.36 10.44 29.99
C ASP A 173 -15.18 11.12 28.88
N LEU A 174 -14.56 11.30 27.70
CA LEU A 174 -15.20 11.79 26.49
C LEU A 174 -15.59 10.59 25.63
N VAL A 175 -16.86 10.48 25.29
CA VAL A 175 -17.43 9.25 24.71
C VAL A 175 -17.34 9.23 23.20
N ASP A 176 -17.49 10.39 22.56
CA ASP A 176 -17.46 10.51 21.11
C ASP A 176 -17.19 11.96 20.64
N ALA A 177 -16.81 12.13 19.37
CA ALA A 177 -16.54 13.40 18.72
C ALA A 177 -17.17 13.48 17.32
N TRP A 178 -17.57 14.68 16.93
CA TRP A 178 -18.10 14.95 15.59
C TRP A 178 -17.78 16.38 15.16
N GLY A 179 -17.58 16.63 13.87
CA GLY A 179 -17.30 17.97 13.36
C GLY A 179 -18.03 18.33 12.07
N ASP A 180 -18.09 19.63 11.83
CA ASP A 180 -18.56 20.27 10.61
C ASP A 180 -17.46 21.17 10.00
N ALA A 181 -17.81 21.94 8.97
CA ALA A 181 -16.89 22.84 8.28
C ALA A 181 -16.25 23.90 9.20
N ASP A 182 -16.94 24.31 10.27
CA ASP A 182 -16.56 25.41 11.15
C ASP A 182 -16.16 24.94 12.55
N SER A 183 -16.53 23.74 12.99
CA SER A 183 -16.45 23.32 14.40
C SER A 183 -16.18 21.83 14.58
N VAL A 184 -15.53 21.47 15.69
CA VAL A 184 -15.44 20.08 16.19
C VAL A 184 -15.97 20.02 17.61
N TYR A 185 -16.83 19.05 17.89
CA TYR A 185 -17.47 18.82 19.17
C TYR A 185 -16.94 17.54 19.80
N ALA A 186 -16.69 17.57 21.10
CA ALA A 186 -16.41 16.38 21.91
C ALA A 186 -17.43 16.28 23.04
N LEU A 187 -18.04 15.11 23.20
CA LEU A 187 -19.10 14.85 24.18
C LEU A 187 -18.54 14.15 25.41
N SER A 188 -18.83 14.66 26.61
CA SER A 188 -18.53 13.97 27.87
C SER A 188 -19.58 12.91 28.22
N GLU A 189 -19.20 11.90 29.02
CA GLU A 189 -20.13 10.89 29.52
C GLU A 189 -21.33 11.48 30.30
N ARG A 190 -21.21 12.72 30.78
CA ARG A 190 -22.24 13.48 31.52
C ARG A 190 -23.06 14.41 30.64
N GLY A 191 -22.64 14.65 29.41
CA GLY A 191 -23.28 15.53 28.43
C GLY A 191 -22.73 16.95 28.38
N GLU A 192 -21.51 17.18 28.87
CA GLU A 192 -20.80 18.44 28.61
C GLU A 192 -20.29 18.42 27.16
N LEU A 193 -20.51 19.49 26.41
CA LEU A 193 -20.06 19.65 25.04
C LEU A 193 -18.87 20.60 24.98
N TYR A 194 -17.74 20.12 24.47
CA TYR A 194 -16.55 20.93 24.20
C TYR A 194 -16.50 21.24 22.72
N ARG A 195 -16.54 22.53 22.35
CA ARG A 195 -16.49 22.97 20.95
C ARG A 195 -15.16 23.61 20.62
N TYR A 196 -14.47 23.07 19.62
CA TYR A 196 -13.33 23.68 18.97
C TYR A 196 -13.78 24.45 17.74
N ASP A 197 -13.57 25.76 17.72
CA ASP A 197 -13.83 26.59 16.55
C ASP A 197 -12.65 26.49 15.58
N ARG A 198 -12.89 25.92 14.40
CA ARG A 198 -11.89 25.70 13.34
C ARG A 198 -11.45 27.01 12.71
N VAL A 199 -12.29 28.04 12.74
CA VAL A 199 -12.01 29.36 12.16
C VAL A 199 -11.06 30.15 13.07
N SER A 200 -11.34 30.19 14.38
CA SER A 200 -10.48 30.90 15.33
C SER A 200 -9.31 30.05 15.85
N GLY A 201 -9.40 28.72 15.72
CA GLY A 201 -8.40 27.77 16.19
C GLY A 201 -8.38 27.61 17.71
N SER A 202 -9.50 27.90 18.39
CA SER A 202 -9.59 27.88 19.86
C SER A 202 -10.81 27.14 20.38
N TRP A 203 -10.70 26.65 21.61
CA TRP A 203 -11.80 26.03 22.34
C TRP A 203 -12.71 27.08 22.98
N ASP A 204 -14.02 26.89 22.83
CA ASP A 204 -15.04 27.61 23.59
C ASP A 204 -15.10 27.10 25.03
N PRO A 205 -15.63 27.89 25.99
CA PRO A 205 -16.02 27.37 27.29
C PRO A 205 -16.99 26.19 27.13
N PRO A 206 -16.90 25.13 27.97
CA PRO A 206 -17.79 23.97 27.89
C PRO A 206 -19.26 24.39 27.98
N ASP A 207 -20.11 23.77 27.14
CA ASP A 207 -21.56 23.92 27.20
C ASP A 207 -22.16 22.79 28.05
N ASP A 208 -22.86 23.19 29.12
CA ASP A 208 -23.47 22.30 30.11
C ASP A 208 -24.99 22.12 29.92
N GLU A 209 -25.59 22.64 28.84
CA GLU A 209 -27.03 22.53 28.56
C GLU A 209 -27.49 21.07 28.41
N CYS A 210 -26.59 20.16 28.04
CA CYS A 210 -26.82 18.71 28.00
C CYS A 210 -26.29 17.96 29.24
N GLU A 211 -25.87 18.63 30.34
CA GLU A 211 -25.32 17.98 31.55
C GLU A 211 -26.41 17.24 32.36
N LEU A 212 -26.81 16.06 31.87
CA LEU A 212 -27.89 15.23 32.42
C LEU A 212 -27.36 14.04 33.25
N GLY A 213 -26.06 14.04 33.54
CA GLY A 213 -25.32 13.03 34.29
C GLY A 213 -25.00 11.79 33.46
N ASN A 214 -24.21 10.87 34.02
CA ASN A 214 -23.57 9.78 33.27
C ASN A 214 -24.53 8.95 32.38
N GLY A 215 -23.98 8.48 31.26
CA GLY A 215 -24.57 7.47 30.37
C GLY A 215 -24.86 7.95 28.96
N PHE A 216 -24.28 9.07 28.52
CA PHE A 216 -24.15 9.34 27.09
C PHE A 216 -23.24 8.32 26.44
N ALA A 217 -23.57 7.93 25.21
CA ALA A 217 -22.84 6.90 24.48
C ALA A 217 -22.24 7.42 23.18
N ASP A 218 -22.94 8.31 22.47
CA ASP A 218 -22.56 8.70 21.11
C ASP A 218 -23.18 10.05 20.68
N LEU A 219 -22.61 10.66 19.64
CA LEU A 219 -22.90 12.00 19.12
C LEU A 219 -22.88 12.01 17.58
N TRP A 220 -23.87 12.67 16.97
CA TRP A 220 -23.82 13.01 15.55
C TRP A 220 -24.42 14.39 15.30
N GLY A 221 -23.88 15.16 14.36
CA GLY A 221 -24.40 16.48 14.01
C GLY A 221 -24.96 16.56 12.58
N ASP A 222 -25.94 17.45 12.38
CA ASP A 222 -26.49 17.77 11.06
C ASP A 222 -25.84 19.03 10.45
N ALA A 223 -26.08 19.26 9.16
CA ALA A 223 -25.57 20.42 8.43
C ALA A 223 -26.15 21.77 8.91
N ALA A 224 -27.21 21.76 9.72
CA ALA A 224 -27.77 22.95 10.35
C ALA A 224 -27.11 23.27 11.70
N GLY A 225 -26.16 22.45 12.14
CA GLY A 225 -25.45 22.59 13.41
C GLY A 225 -26.24 22.07 14.61
N ASN A 226 -27.27 21.26 14.41
CA ASN A 226 -27.91 20.55 15.51
C ASN A 226 -27.16 19.26 15.81
N LEU A 227 -27.04 18.91 17.09
CA LEU A 227 -26.40 17.68 17.54
C LEU A 227 -27.44 16.72 18.11
N TYR A 228 -27.41 15.47 17.64
CA TYR A 228 -28.17 14.35 18.16
C TYR A 228 -27.28 13.54 19.10
N LEU A 229 -27.76 13.32 20.32
CA LEU A 229 -27.00 12.65 21.38
C LEU A 229 -27.82 11.50 21.95
N VAL A 230 -27.19 10.36 22.20
CA VAL A 230 -27.89 9.22 22.80
C VAL A 230 -27.44 8.97 24.23
N ARG A 231 -28.43 8.78 25.10
CA ARG A 231 -28.20 8.47 26.50
C ARG A 231 -29.24 7.53 27.05
N LYS A 232 -28.79 6.36 27.50
CA LYS A 232 -29.69 5.29 27.97
C LYS A 232 -30.79 5.12 26.93
N LYS A 233 -32.07 5.20 27.30
CA LYS A 233 -33.19 4.99 26.38
C LYS A 233 -33.56 6.20 25.52
N ASN A 234 -32.92 7.36 25.68
CA ASN A 234 -33.37 8.60 25.06
C ASN A 234 -32.41 9.09 23.97
N ALA A 235 -32.98 9.54 22.86
CA ALA A 235 -32.31 10.40 21.90
C ALA A 235 -32.63 11.87 22.22
N TYR A 236 -31.60 12.70 22.23
CA TYR A 236 -31.65 14.13 22.53
C TYR A 236 -31.27 14.94 21.29
N LEU A 237 -31.87 16.11 21.14
CA LEU A 237 -31.50 17.14 20.18
C LEU A 237 -30.99 18.36 20.92
N TYR A 238 -29.77 18.77 20.59
CA TYR A 238 -29.15 20.02 20.98
C TYR A 238 -29.13 20.98 19.78
N ASN A 239 -29.74 22.15 19.92
CA ASN A 239 -29.91 23.13 18.84
C ASN A 239 -29.00 24.37 18.97
N GLY A 240 -27.84 24.21 19.63
CA GLY A 240 -26.93 25.33 19.94
C GLY A 240 -27.34 26.18 21.15
N SER A 241 -28.47 25.89 21.79
CA SER A 241 -28.94 26.65 22.97
C SER A 241 -29.77 25.87 23.98
N SER A 242 -30.24 24.67 23.62
CA SER A 242 -31.07 23.85 24.49
C SER A 242 -30.95 22.38 24.12
N CYS A 243 -31.00 21.51 25.13
CA CYS A 243 -30.96 20.07 24.99
C CYS A 243 -32.34 19.46 25.31
N SER A 244 -32.98 18.78 24.35
CA SER A 244 -34.35 18.26 24.52
C SER A 244 -34.49 16.82 24.06
N VAL A 245 -35.32 16.02 24.74
CA VAL A 245 -35.61 14.64 24.31
C VAL A 245 -36.50 14.67 23.08
N VAL A 246 -36.06 14.01 22.00
CA VAL A 246 -36.83 13.89 20.75
C VAL A 246 -37.46 12.52 20.57
N ALA A 247 -36.86 11.47 21.17
CA ALA A 247 -37.43 10.13 21.16
C ALA A 247 -36.96 9.29 22.36
N THR A 248 -37.72 8.24 22.69
CA THR A 248 -37.41 7.28 23.76
C THR A 248 -37.64 5.86 23.26
N ALA A 249 -36.59 5.04 23.32
CA ALA A 249 -36.58 3.63 22.96
C ALA A 249 -37.03 2.72 24.11
N SER A 250 -37.30 1.46 23.76
CA SER A 250 -37.59 0.39 24.71
C SER A 250 -36.34 -0.08 25.46
N GLU A 251 -35.14 0.09 24.90
CA GLU A 251 -33.84 -0.31 25.48
C GLU A 251 -32.79 0.80 25.41
N ASP A 252 -31.60 0.58 26.01
CA ASP A 252 -30.53 1.58 26.00
C ASP A 252 -29.88 1.70 24.61
N LEU A 253 -29.78 2.93 24.10
CA LEU A 253 -29.11 3.35 22.88
C LEU A 253 -27.59 3.46 23.11
N LEU A 254 -26.83 3.09 22.09
CA LEU A 254 -25.38 2.99 22.10
C LEU A 254 -24.72 3.75 20.95
N GLY A 255 -25.37 3.89 19.79
CA GLY A 255 -24.88 4.66 18.65
C GLY A 255 -25.96 5.54 18.01
N VAL A 256 -25.56 6.60 17.31
CA VAL A 256 -26.42 7.55 16.58
C VAL A 256 -25.74 8.08 15.32
N TYR A 257 -26.46 8.08 14.21
CA TYR A 257 -25.97 8.64 12.94
C TYR A 257 -27.13 9.11 12.06
N GLY A 258 -26.87 10.02 11.13
CA GLY A 258 -27.91 10.54 10.23
C GLY A 258 -27.40 11.09 8.90
N THR A 259 -28.35 11.46 8.03
CA THR A 259 -28.12 11.99 6.67
C THR A 259 -28.95 13.24 6.39
N GLY A 260 -29.00 14.17 7.35
CA GLY A 260 -29.79 15.40 7.26
C GLY A 260 -31.28 15.16 7.55
N ASP A 261 -31.99 14.48 6.65
CA ASP A 261 -33.43 14.25 6.77
C ASP A 261 -33.77 12.97 7.55
N GLN A 262 -32.80 12.07 7.73
CA GLN A 262 -32.98 10.83 8.47
C GLN A 262 -31.99 10.73 9.64
N VAL A 263 -32.45 10.21 10.77
CA VAL A 263 -31.61 9.99 11.97
C VAL A 263 -31.92 8.62 12.56
N TYR A 264 -30.87 7.86 12.84
CA TYR A 264 -30.95 6.54 13.44
C TYR A 264 -30.24 6.55 14.78
N ALA A 265 -30.86 5.95 15.80
CA ALA A 265 -30.22 5.68 17.07
C ALA A 265 -30.42 4.22 17.43
N ALA A 266 -29.32 3.47 17.58
CA ALA A 266 -29.35 2.02 17.75
C ALA A 266 -28.76 1.59 19.10
N GLY A 267 -29.14 0.42 19.61
CA GLY A 267 -28.69 -0.02 20.92
C GLY A 267 -28.96 -1.46 21.31
N LYS A 268 -29.13 -1.67 22.62
CA LYS A 268 -29.27 -3.00 23.23
C LYS A 268 -30.49 -3.74 22.69
N ASP A 269 -30.31 -5.05 22.62
CA ASP A 269 -31.28 -6.04 22.14
C ASP A 269 -31.86 -5.68 20.75
N GLY A 270 -31.05 -5.00 19.94
CA GLY A 270 -31.34 -4.61 18.57
C GLY A 270 -32.34 -3.46 18.43
N ALA A 271 -32.65 -2.73 19.52
CA ALA A 271 -33.55 -1.59 19.46
C ALA A 271 -32.97 -0.49 18.55
N VAL A 272 -33.79 0.00 17.62
CA VAL A 272 -33.45 1.11 16.73
C VAL A 272 -34.58 2.13 16.76
N LEU A 273 -34.24 3.38 17.03
CA LEU A 273 -35.10 4.53 16.76
C LEU A 273 -34.73 5.09 15.39
N TYR A 274 -35.74 5.38 14.58
CA TYR A 274 -35.60 5.93 13.24
C TYR A 274 -36.47 7.18 13.09
N PHE A 275 -35.87 8.26 12.62
CA PHE A 275 -36.55 9.49 12.22
C PHE A 275 -36.66 9.53 10.70
N ASP A 276 -37.88 9.57 10.18
CA ASP A 276 -38.19 9.56 8.73
C ASP A 276 -38.27 10.97 8.11
N GLY A 277 -37.75 11.99 8.80
CA GLY A 277 -37.89 13.41 8.41
C GLY A 277 -39.18 14.06 8.91
N ALA A 278 -40.16 13.29 9.40
CA ALA A 278 -41.40 13.80 9.96
C ALA A 278 -41.68 13.30 11.38
N SER A 279 -41.34 12.05 11.69
CA SER A 279 -41.70 11.37 12.93
C SER A 279 -40.68 10.32 13.34
N TRP A 280 -40.58 10.10 14.66
CA TRP A 280 -39.76 9.05 15.25
C TRP A 280 -40.55 7.75 15.39
N GLN A 281 -39.92 6.65 15.01
CA GLN A 281 -40.46 5.30 15.08
C GLN A 281 -39.44 4.37 15.76
N GLU A 282 -39.89 3.26 16.35
CA GLU A 282 -39.01 2.26 16.94
C GLU A 282 -39.19 0.91 16.25
N THR A 283 -38.06 0.27 15.92
CA THR A 283 -37.98 -1.06 15.34
C THR A 283 -36.97 -1.93 16.09
N THR A 284 -36.77 -3.17 15.64
CA THR A 284 -35.81 -4.11 16.23
C THR A 284 -35.10 -4.87 15.14
N GLU A 285 -33.86 -4.46 14.84
CA GLU A 285 -33.11 -4.91 13.65
C GLU A 285 -32.10 -6.02 13.93
N SER A 286 -31.93 -6.40 15.20
CA SER A 286 -31.09 -7.53 15.59
C SER A 286 -31.63 -8.22 16.82
N THR A 287 -31.24 -9.49 17.02
CA THR A 287 -31.48 -10.18 18.29
C THR A 287 -30.36 -9.96 19.31
N GLU A 288 -29.24 -9.36 18.88
CA GLU A 288 -28.09 -9.01 19.69
C GLU A 288 -28.00 -7.48 19.88
N HIS A 289 -27.11 -7.01 20.75
CA HIS A 289 -26.89 -5.57 20.92
C HIS A 289 -26.25 -4.97 19.66
N ILE A 290 -26.75 -3.80 19.24
CA ILE A 290 -26.09 -2.96 18.25
C ILE A 290 -25.23 -1.96 19.03
N ASN A 291 -23.93 -1.96 18.76
CA ASN A 291 -22.97 -1.09 19.41
C ASN A 291 -22.86 0.25 18.68
N ASP A 292 -23.03 0.26 17.36
CA ASP A 292 -22.85 1.44 16.54
C ASP A 292 -23.66 1.37 15.21
N VAL A 293 -23.90 2.52 14.59
CA VAL A 293 -24.66 2.69 13.35
C VAL A 293 -23.97 3.68 12.41
N TRP A 294 -23.90 3.32 11.13
CA TRP A 294 -23.55 4.25 10.05
C TRP A 294 -24.62 4.23 8.98
N VAL A 295 -24.86 5.38 8.34
CA VAL A 295 -25.86 5.52 7.28
C VAL A 295 -25.18 6.03 6.03
N SER A 296 -25.37 5.33 4.91
CA SER A 296 -24.79 5.73 3.64
C SER A 296 -25.44 7.00 3.09
N PRO A 297 -24.77 7.72 2.17
CA PRO A 297 -25.38 8.83 1.45
C PRO A 297 -26.69 8.44 0.72
N GLY A 298 -26.85 7.16 0.36
CA GLY A 298 -28.08 6.61 -0.25
C GLY A 298 -29.20 6.31 0.75
N GLY A 299 -29.00 6.54 2.06
CA GLY A 299 -29.99 6.31 3.11
C GLY A 299 -29.99 4.90 3.72
N ASN A 300 -29.05 4.04 3.31
CA ASN A 300 -28.96 2.67 3.82
C ASN A 300 -28.27 2.65 5.19
N ALA A 301 -28.87 1.96 6.16
CA ALA A 301 -28.33 1.88 7.51
C ALA A 301 -27.55 0.58 7.73
N TYR A 302 -26.38 0.71 8.35
CA TYR A 302 -25.47 -0.39 8.68
C TYR A 302 -25.19 -0.40 10.17
N TYR A 303 -25.47 -1.54 10.81
CA TYR A 303 -25.39 -1.69 12.26
C TYR A 303 -24.28 -2.66 12.64
N ALA A 304 -23.30 -2.20 13.42
CA ALA A 304 -22.28 -3.07 14.02
C ALA A 304 -22.78 -3.60 15.37
N GLY A 305 -22.71 -4.92 15.57
CA GLY A 305 -23.30 -5.56 16.73
C GLY A 305 -22.45 -6.63 17.43
N LYS A 306 -22.93 -6.97 18.63
CA LYS A 306 -22.43 -8.07 19.45
C LYS A 306 -22.66 -9.42 18.75
N GLY A 307 -21.68 -10.32 18.86
CA GLY A 307 -21.73 -11.62 18.19
C GLY A 307 -21.12 -11.64 16.79
N ALA A 308 -20.33 -10.60 16.45
CA ALA A 308 -19.71 -10.42 15.15
C ALA A 308 -20.73 -10.21 14.03
N THR A 309 -21.84 -9.52 14.32
CA THR A 309 -22.91 -9.31 13.36
C THR A 309 -22.86 -7.93 12.74
N ILE A 310 -23.14 -7.87 11.44
CA ILE A 310 -23.46 -6.62 10.74
C ILE A 310 -24.87 -6.78 10.18
N THR A 311 -25.78 -5.85 10.51
CA THR A 311 -27.09 -5.77 9.89
C THR A 311 -27.07 -4.62 8.89
N SER A 312 -27.36 -4.91 7.62
CA SER A 312 -27.56 -3.92 6.57
C SER A 312 -29.04 -3.79 6.31
N CYS A 313 -29.56 -2.57 6.34
CA CYS A 313 -30.96 -2.24 6.08
C CYS A 313 -31.02 -1.29 4.90
N VAL A 314 -31.59 -1.76 3.79
CA VAL A 314 -31.71 -1.02 2.53
C VAL A 314 -33.15 -0.55 2.36
N ASP A 315 -33.35 0.69 1.91
CA ASP A 315 -34.67 1.13 1.46
C ASP A 315 -34.95 0.50 0.10
N ASP A 316 -35.67 -0.63 0.12
CA ASP A 316 -36.01 -1.42 -1.07
C ASP A 316 -37.36 -0.98 -1.66
N THR A 317 -37.80 0.26 -1.39
CA THR A 317 -39.02 0.80 -1.99
C THR A 317 -38.76 1.08 -3.46
N PRO A 318 -39.41 0.35 -4.40
CA PRO A 318 -39.09 0.47 -5.80
C PRO A 318 -39.78 1.70 -6.40
N VAL A 319 -38.99 2.47 -7.14
CA VAL A 319 -39.41 3.48 -8.10
C VAL A 319 -39.24 2.85 -9.48
N PHE A 320 -40.32 2.79 -10.27
CA PHE A 320 -40.18 2.37 -11.66
C PHE A 320 -39.80 3.56 -12.54
N VAL A 321 -38.79 3.39 -13.38
CA VAL A 321 -38.37 4.40 -14.36
C VAL A 321 -38.59 3.82 -15.73
N ILE A 322 -39.36 4.53 -16.55
CA ILE A 322 -39.65 4.13 -17.92
C ILE A 322 -38.76 4.95 -18.86
N ASN A 323 -38.27 4.32 -19.92
CA ASN A 323 -37.50 5.01 -20.95
C ASN A 323 -37.97 4.59 -22.35
N HIS A 324 -38.27 5.60 -23.16
CA HIS A 324 -38.66 5.51 -24.56
C HIS A 324 -38.26 6.79 -25.31
N ASP A 325 -38.24 6.76 -26.64
CA ASP A 325 -37.87 7.92 -27.48
C ASP A 325 -38.99 8.96 -27.68
N SER A 326 -40.11 8.80 -26.94
CA SER A 326 -41.32 9.64 -27.01
C SER A 326 -42.09 9.56 -28.33
N TYR A 327 -41.72 8.67 -29.26
CA TYR A 327 -42.35 8.61 -30.58
C TYR A 327 -42.53 7.19 -31.11
N GLY A 328 -43.76 6.85 -31.46
CA GLY A 328 -44.09 5.57 -32.10
C GLY A 328 -44.60 5.72 -33.53
N ILE A 329 -44.41 4.68 -34.34
CA ILE A 329 -45.07 4.53 -35.65
C ILE A 329 -46.08 3.39 -35.51
N HIS A 330 -47.35 3.60 -35.87
CA HIS A 330 -48.40 2.56 -35.76
C HIS A 330 -48.05 1.25 -36.50
N CYS A 331 -47.19 1.34 -37.51
CA CYS A 331 -46.71 0.21 -38.30
C CYS A 331 -45.51 -0.53 -37.70
N LEU A 332 -44.97 -0.06 -36.59
CA LEU A 332 -43.82 -0.64 -35.89
C LEU A 332 -44.17 -0.86 -34.42
N ALA A 333 -43.48 -1.82 -33.83
CA ALA A 333 -43.53 -1.99 -32.39
C ALA A 333 -42.45 -1.11 -31.77
N GLU A 334 -42.81 -0.42 -30.69
CA GLU A 334 -41.93 0.52 -30.00
C GLU A 334 -41.15 -0.17 -28.89
N THR A 335 -39.92 0.27 -28.61
CA THR A 335 -39.11 -0.29 -27.53
C THR A 335 -39.32 0.52 -26.26
N VAL A 336 -39.71 -0.15 -25.17
CA VAL A 336 -39.94 0.47 -23.87
C VAL A 336 -39.06 -0.23 -22.85
N THR A 337 -38.16 0.51 -22.21
CA THR A 337 -37.33 -0.02 -21.13
C THR A 337 -37.96 0.37 -19.80
N VAL A 338 -37.99 -0.57 -18.85
CA VAL A 338 -38.48 -0.34 -17.49
C VAL A 338 -37.40 -0.76 -16.52
N SER A 339 -36.99 0.15 -15.65
CA SER A 339 -36.03 -0.09 -14.57
C SER A 339 -36.73 -0.06 -13.22
N ALA A 340 -36.29 -0.92 -12.30
CA ALA A 340 -36.64 -0.85 -10.89
C ALA A 340 -35.45 -0.24 -10.14
N GLU A 341 -35.69 0.92 -9.53
CA GLU A 341 -34.67 1.74 -8.85
C GLU A 341 -35.11 2.06 -7.41
N ASP A 342 -34.17 2.38 -6.53
CA ASP A 342 -34.49 2.90 -5.21
C ASP A 342 -34.83 4.40 -5.28
N ALA A 343 -35.20 5.00 -4.15
CA ALA A 343 -35.50 6.43 -4.07
C ALA A 343 -34.31 7.34 -4.44
N SER A 344 -33.08 6.80 -4.47
CA SER A 344 -31.84 7.47 -4.83
C SER A 344 -31.43 7.24 -6.29
N GLY A 345 -32.20 6.45 -7.07
CA GLY A 345 -31.92 6.11 -8.46
C GLY A 345 -30.94 4.95 -8.64
N ASN A 346 -30.63 4.17 -7.60
CA ASN A 346 -29.77 3.00 -7.73
C ASN A 346 -30.57 1.77 -8.21
N PRO A 347 -29.98 0.89 -9.03
CA PRO A 347 -30.68 -0.31 -9.51
C PRO A 347 -31.08 -1.29 -8.38
N LEU A 348 -32.36 -1.64 -8.28
CA LEU A 348 -32.88 -2.60 -7.28
C LEU A 348 -32.83 -4.04 -7.78
N THR A 349 -31.67 -4.66 -7.68
CA THR A 349 -31.48 -6.08 -8.03
C THR A 349 -32.15 -7.07 -7.06
N GLY A 350 -32.63 -6.59 -5.90
CA GLY A 350 -33.38 -7.35 -4.91
C GLY A 350 -34.89 -7.49 -5.22
N TYR A 351 -35.40 -6.69 -6.16
CA TYR A 351 -36.82 -6.66 -6.49
C TYR A 351 -37.29 -7.95 -7.16
N ASN A 352 -38.40 -8.53 -6.71
CA ASN A 352 -38.89 -9.84 -7.19
C ASN A 352 -40.42 -9.97 -7.23
N GLU A 353 -41.12 -8.85 -7.35
CA GLU A 353 -42.58 -8.80 -7.39
C GLU A 353 -43.08 -8.68 -8.85
N GLN A 354 -44.40 -8.85 -9.02
CA GLN A 354 -45.05 -8.68 -10.32
C GLN A 354 -45.39 -7.21 -10.57
N VAL A 355 -45.08 -6.71 -11.76
CA VAL A 355 -45.53 -5.41 -12.26
C VAL A 355 -46.53 -5.55 -13.41
N ILE A 356 -47.36 -4.52 -13.58
CA ILE A 356 -48.29 -4.37 -14.69
C ILE A 356 -47.81 -3.24 -15.59
N LEU A 357 -47.64 -3.54 -16.87
CA LEU A 357 -47.42 -2.56 -17.95
C LEU A 357 -48.78 -2.15 -18.50
N ASN A 358 -49.05 -0.86 -18.64
CA ASN A 358 -50.37 -0.38 -19.07
C ASN A 358 -50.27 0.86 -19.95
N THR A 359 -50.79 0.78 -21.18
CA THR A 359 -50.87 1.94 -22.10
C THR A 359 -51.97 2.93 -21.74
N GLN A 360 -52.86 2.60 -20.79
CA GLN A 360 -54.03 3.37 -20.37
C GLN A 360 -55.10 3.65 -21.45
N THR A 361 -54.86 3.24 -22.70
CA THR A 361 -55.72 3.52 -23.86
C THR A 361 -56.69 2.38 -24.17
N GLY A 362 -56.46 1.19 -23.61
CA GLY A 362 -57.22 -0.02 -23.90
C GLY A 362 -56.84 -0.66 -25.25
N THR A 363 -55.74 -0.23 -25.86
CA THR A 363 -55.16 -0.79 -27.08
C THR A 363 -53.63 -0.93 -26.91
N GLY A 364 -53.02 -1.81 -27.70
CA GLY A 364 -51.59 -2.15 -27.59
C GLY A 364 -51.35 -3.61 -27.20
N THR A 365 -50.36 -4.23 -27.83
CA THR A 365 -49.89 -5.59 -27.53
C THR A 365 -48.44 -5.52 -27.09
N TRP A 366 -48.11 -6.18 -25.98
CA TRP A 366 -46.76 -6.16 -25.42
C TRP A 366 -46.02 -7.47 -25.73
N SER A 367 -44.71 -7.40 -25.82
CA SER A 367 -43.83 -8.58 -25.85
C SER A 367 -42.51 -8.29 -25.13
N LEU A 368 -41.88 -9.32 -24.57
CA LEU A 368 -40.57 -9.19 -23.93
C LEU A 368 -39.46 -9.24 -24.99
N LEU A 369 -38.57 -8.25 -25.00
CA LEU A 369 -37.35 -8.24 -25.82
C LEU A 369 -36.16 -8.77 -25.04
N SER A 370 -35.96 -8.30 -23.81
CA SER A 370 -34.93 -8.79 -22.89
C SER A 370 -35.40 -8.64 -21.43
N GLY A 371 -34.94 -9.55 -20.58
CA GLY A 371 -35.34 -9.62 -19.18
C GLY A 371 -35.22 -11.05 -18.65
N GLY A 372 -34.86 -11.21 -17.38
CA GLY A 372 -34.69 -12.51 -16.71
C GLY A 372 -36.00 -13.09 -16.17
N GLY A 373 -36.98 -12.23 -15.93
CA GLY A 373 -38.30 -12.52 -15.38
C GLY A 373 -39.28 -13.24 -16.31
N THR A 374 -40.48 -13.48 -15.78
CA THR A 374 -41.57 -14.14 -16.53
C THR A 374 -42.54 -13.12 -17.08
N PHE A 375 -42.64 -13.02 -18.41
CA PHE A 375 -43.55 -12.12 -19.10
C PHE A 375 -44.85 -12.80 -19.52
N ASN A 376 -45.98 -12.08 -19.38
CA ASN A 376 -47.29 -12.55 -19.84
C ASN A 376 -48.18 -11.38 -20.32
N ASP A 377 -48.48 -11.37 -21.62
CA ASP A 377 -49.58 -10.61 -22.24
C ASP A 377 -50.71 -11.59 -22.56
N ALA A 378 -51.76 -11.57 -21.73
CA ALA A 378 -52.84 -12.56 -21.80
C ALA A 378 -53.85 -12.27 -22.93
N THR A 379 -54.02 -11.00 -23.30
CA THR A 379 -55.00 -10.56 -24.29
C THR A 379 -54.37 -9.49 -25.18
N ALA A 380 -53.92 -9.89 -26.36
CA ALA A 380 -53.38 -8.95 -27.34
C ALA A 380 -54.36 -7.79 -27.60
N ASN A 381 -53.80 -6.58 -27.70
CA ASN A 381 -54.50 -5.33 -28.00
C ASN A 381 -55.47 -4.84 -26.91
N ASP A 382 -55.25 -5.17 -25.63
CA ASP A 382 -55.96 -4.55 -24.50
C ASP A 382 -55.13 -3.48 -23.77
N GLY A 383 -53.87 -3.30 -24.18
CA GLY A 383 -52.94 -2.33 -23.60
C GLY A 383 -52.25 -2.78 -22.32
N ILE A 384 -52.52 -3.99 -21.82
CA ILE A 384 -52.09 -4.45 -20.50
C ILE A 384 -51.21 -5.70 -20.62
N ALA A 385 -50.07 -5.71 -19.93
CA ALA A 385 -49.26 -6.91 -19.75
C ALA A 385 -48.71 -7.00 -18.33
N SER A 386 -48.22 -8.18 -17.97
CA SER A 386 -47.62 -8.45 -16.66
C SER A 386 -46.19 -8.97 -16.79
N TYR A 387 -45.34 -8.57 -15.85
CA TYR A 387 -43.96 -9.02 -15.77
C TYR A 387 -43.60 -9.38 -14.33
N ASP A 388 -43.23 -10.63 -14.09
CA ASP A 388 -42.72 -11.11 -12.81
C ASP A 388 -41.20 -10.94 -12.76
N TRP A 389 -40.71 -10.00 -11.94
CA TRP A 389 -39.28 -9.72 -11.82
C TRP A 389 -38.52 -10.87 -11.18
N GLN A 390 -37.31 -11.13 -11.68
CA GLN A 390 -36.41 -12.13 -11.11
C GLN A 390 -35.36 -11.48 -10.21
N LEU A 391 -35.01 -12.14 -9.09
CA LEU A 391 -33.85 -11.74 -8.28
C LEU A 391 -32.57 -11.62 -9.14
N GLY A 392 -31.81 -10.55 -8.91
CA GLY A 392 -30.60 -10.20 -9.64
C GLY A 392 -30.84 -9.35 -10.90
N GLU A 393 -32.09 -8.98 -11.19
CA GLU A 393 -32.50 -8.17 -12.33
C GLU A 393 -32.97 -6.79 -11.85
N SER A 394 -32.60 -5.71 -12.55
CA SER A 394 -33.03 -4.34 -12.24
C SER A 394 -33.57 -3.56 -13.45
N SER A 395 -33.49 -4.11 -14.66
CA SER A 395 -34.07 -3.54 -15.89
C SER A 395 -34.60 -4.64 -16.80
N ALA A 396 -35.73 -4.37 -17.47
CA ALA A 396 -36.32 -5.22 -18.52
C ALA A 396 -36.75 -4.38 -19.72
N VAL A 397 -36.65 -4.95 -20.92
CA VAL A 397 -36.97 -4.26 -22.18
C VAL A 397 -38.13 -4.96 -22.87
N PHE A 398 -39.15 -4.18 -23.20
CA PHE A 398 -40.38 -4.62 -23.83
C PHE A 398 -40.55 -4.01 -25.21
N SER A 399 -41.38 -4.65 -26.02
CA SER A 399 -41.85 -4.13 -27.30
C SER A 399 -43.36 -3.93 -27.25
N LEU A 400 -43.80 -2.71 -27.55
CA LEU A 400 -45.20 -2.28 -27.60
C LEU A 400 -45.67 -2.13 -29.06
N SER A 401 -46.47 -3.07 -29.55
CA SER A 401 -47.15 -2.94 -30.84
C SER A 401 -48.48 -2.20 -30.67
N TYR A 402 -48.53 -0.96 -31.16
CA TYR A 402 -49.69 -0.07 -31.00
C TYR A 402 -50.21 0.41 -32.37
N THR A 403 -51.08 -0.38 -32.98
CA THR A 403 -51.55 -0.17 -34.36
C THR A 403 -52.75 0.76 -34.48
N GLU A 404 -53.43 1.06 -33.37
CA GLU A 404 -54.64 1.89 -33.31
C GLU A 404 -54.82 2.48 -31.90
N GLY A 405 -55.50 3.63 -31.81
CA GLY A 405 -55.88 4.26 -30.53
C GLY A 405 -55.59 5.75 -30.46
N SER A 406 -55.49 6.30 -29.25
CA SER A 406 -55.10 7.69 -29.01
C SER A 406 -53.68 7.95 -29.54
N PRO A 407 -53.43 9.10 -30.20
CA PRO A 407 -52.13 9.42 -30.78
C PRO A 407 -51.07 9.79 -29.74
N ALA A 408 -51.45 10.13 -28.51
CA ALA A 408 -50.49 10.36 -27.42
C ALA A 408 -51.06 9.83 -26.11
N PHE A 409 -50.22 9.17 -25.32
CA PHE A 409 -50.57 8.60 -24.01
C PHE A 409 -49.32 8.42 -23.16
N ASP A 410 -49.53 8.23 -21.86
CA ASP A 410 -48.51 7.95 -20.86
C ASP A 410 -48.49 6.45 -20.60
N ILE A 411 -47.30 5.84 -20.51
CA ILE A 411 -47.19 4.41 -20.21
C ILE A 411 -47.08 4.30 -18.69
N ASP A 412 -47.99 3.55 -18.07
CA ASP A 412 -47.90 3.26 -16.64
C ASP A 412 -47.18 1.94 -16.39
N VAL A 413 -46.35 1.92 -15.36
CA VAL A 413 -45.87 0.69 -14.72
C VAL A 413 -46.13 0.73 -13.23
N TYR A 414 -46.85 -0.27 -12.71
CA TYR A 414 -47.15 -0.34 -11.28
C TYR A 414 -47.08 -1.76 -10.74
N GLN A 415 -46.76 -1.88 -9.46
CA GLN A 415 -46.70 -3.16 -8.78
C GLN A 415 -48.11 -3.75 -8.63
N ALA A 416 -48.28 -5.02 -9.01
CA ALA A 416 -49.59 -5.68 -9.01
C ALA A 416 -50.16 -5.87 -7.60
N SER A 417 -49.30 -6.07 -6.59
CA SER A 417 -49.68 -6.27 -5.20
C SER A 417 -49.97 -4.96 -4.45
N ASP A 418 -49.40 -3.84 -4.89
CA ASP A 418 -49.67 -2.50 -4.37
C ASP A 418 -49.54 -1.43 -5.49
N PRO A 419 -50.65 -1.05 -6.14
CA PRO A 419 -50.64 -0.06 -7.23
C PRO A 419 -50.24 1.36 -6.82
N ALA A 420 -50.06 1.65 -5.52
CA ALA A 420 -49.50 2.92 -5.09
C ALA A 420 -47.99 3.03 -5.39
N ILE A 421 -47.33 1.88 -5.55
CA ILE A 421 -45.96 1.74 -6.03
C ILE A 421 -46.03 1.70 -7.55
N ARG A 422 -45.66 2.81 -8.18
CA ARG A 422 -45.75 2.99 -9.62
C ARG A 422 -44.58 3.83 -10.13
N ASP A 423 -44.52 3.95 -11.44
CA ASP A 423 -43.56 4.80 -12.12
C ASP A 423 -43.67 6.27 -11.68
N ASN A 424 -42.61 7.02 -11.92
CA ASN A 424 -42.47 8.40 -11.46
C ASN A 424 -43.00 9.44 -12.47
N ASP A 425 -43.66 9.00 -13.55
CA ASP A 425 -44.17 9.79 -14.68
C ASP A 425 -43.10 10.77 -15.28
N THR A 426 -41.78 10.47 -15.15
CA THR A 426 -40.71 11.40 -15.60
C THR A 426 -40.41 11.31 -17.11
N GLU A 427 -40.76 10.18 -17.73
CA GLU A 427 -40.64 9.89 -19.16
C GLU A 427 -41.60 10.73 -20.02
N GLY A 428 -42.77 11.07 -19.48
CA GLY A 428 -43.85 11.75 -20.18
C GLY A 428 -44.47 10.96 -21.33
N ASN A 429 -45.37 11.60 -22.08
CA ASN A 429 -46.15 10.91 -23.10
C ASN A 429 -45.31 10.42 -24.29
N ILE A 430 -45.66 9.23 -24.78
CA ILE A 430 -45.30 8.75 -26.11
C ILE A 430 -46.34 9.20 -27.16
N GLU A 431 -45.88 9.70 -28.32
CA GLU A 431 -46.74 10.09 -29.46
C GLU A 431 -46.64 9.09 -30.63
N PHE A 432 -47.73 8.36 -30.90
CA PHE A 432 -47.85 7.49 -32.06
C PHE A 432 -48.41 8.21 -33.28
N SER A 433 -47.83 7.90 -34.44
CA SER A 433 -48.24 8.46 -35.73
C SER A 433 -48.36 7.38 -36.81
N ALA A 434 -49.11 7.69 -37.88
CA ALA A 434 -49.31 6.75 -38.99
C ALA A 434 -48.03 6.50 -39.81
N SER A 435 -47.09 7.45 -39.80
CA SER A 435 -45.86 7.43 -40.59
C SER A 435 -44.74 8.15 -39.86
N GLY A 436 -43.51 7.69 -40.08
CA GLY A 436 -42.28 8.21 -39.47
C GLY A 436 -41.04 7.89 -40.30
N PHE A 437 -39.87 7.96 -39.65
CA PHE A 437 -38.59 7.49 -40.15
C PHE A 437 -38.10 6.29 -39.34
N THR A 438 -37.60 5.27 -40.00
CA THR A 438 -36.74 4.26 -39.37
C THR A 438 -35.28 4.65 -39.57
N LEU A 439 -34.48 4.63 -38.51
CA LEU A 439 -33.03 4.87 -38.57
C LEU A 439 -32.31 3.57 -38.24
N THR A 440 -31.56 3.03 -39.20
CA THR A 440 -31.00 1.67 -39.13
C THR A 440 -29.54 1.64 -39.55
N ALA A 441 -28.83 0.57 -39.21
CA ALA A 441 -27.41 0.38 -39.58
C ALA A 441 -27.18 -0.05 -41.05
N ALA A 442 -28.24 -0.41 -41.78
CA ALA A 442 -28.16 -0.81 -43.19
C ALA A 442 -29.48 -0.47 -43.93
N PRO A 443 -29.48 -0.28 -45.25
CA PRO A 443 -30.70 -0.02 -46.01
C PRO A 443 -31.77 -1.09 -45.81
N LEU A 444 -33.05 -0.69 -45.76
CA LEU A 444 -34.15 -1.63 -45.66
C LEU A 444 -34.37 -2.36 -47.00
N SER A 445 -34.59 -3.68 -46.92
CA SER A 445 -35.13 -4.44 -48.04
C SER A 445 -36.53 -3.95 -48.40
N ASN A 446 -36.93 -4.11 -49.66
CA ASN A 446 -38.32 -3.92 -50.09
C ASN A 446 -38.83 -5.23 -50.72
N PRO A 447 -39.76 -5.98 -50.07
CA PRO A 447 -40.49 -5.60 -48.86
C PRO A 447 -39.62 -5.53 -47.58
N PRO A 448 -39.99 -4.69 -46.61
CA PRO A 448 -39.30 -4.57 -45.32
C PRO A 448 -39.27 -5.89 -44.54
N PRO A 449 -38.25 -6.11 -43.69
CA PRO A 449 -38.24 -7.24 -42.78
C PRO A 449 -39.37 -7.15 -41.76
N ALA A 450 -39.80 -8.28 -41.21
CA ALA A 450 -40.87 -8.33 -40.23
C ALA A 450 -40.55 -7.60 -38.91
N VAL A 451 -39.25 -7.46 -38.60
CA VAL A 451 -38.73 -6.67 -37.48
C VAL A 451 -37.69 -5.71 -38.04
N ILE A 452 -37.85 -4.43 -37.74
CA ILE A 452 -36.89 -3.38 -38.10
C ILE A 452 -36.12 -3.04 -36.84
N VAL A 453 -34.81 -3.28 -36.86
CA VAL A 453 -33.93 -3.00 -35.73
C VAL A 453 -33.39 -1.58 -35.87
N PRO A 454 -33.66 -0.68 -34.90
CA PRO A 454 -33.07 0.65 -34.89
C PRO A 454 -31.54 0.58 -34.84
N PHE A 455 -30.87 1.66 -35.23
CA PHE A 455 -29.43 1.76 -35.07
C PHE A 455 -29.06 1.76 -33.57
N ASP A 456 -28.26 0.78 -33.14
CA ASP A 456 -27.79 0.60 -31.75
C ASP A 456 -26.28 0.29 -31.67
N ALA A 457 -25.58 0.25 -32.80
CA ALA A 457 -24.21 -0.25 -32.87
C ALA A 457 -23.23 0.69 -32.14
N THR A 458 -22.39 0.13 -31.27
CA THR A 458 -21.29 0.85 -30.61
C THR A 458 -20.35 1.48 -31.64
N GLN A 459 -20.03 2.75 -31.45
CA GLN A 459 -19.12 3.52 -32.30
C GLN A 459 -17.85 3.92 -31.54
N ILE A 460 -16.84 4.35 -32.31
CA ILE A 460 -15.60 4.91 -31.81
C ILE A 460 -15.60 6.41 -32.07
N ALA A 461 -15.32 7.21 -31.04
CA ALA A 461 -15.25 8.67 -31.14
C ALA A 461 -14.33 9.09 -32.29
N GLY A 462 -14.75 10.08 -33.07
CA GLY A 462 -14.02 10.61 -34.23
C GLY A 462 -14.14 9.77 -35.50
N THR A 463 -14.79 8.61 -35.46
CA THR A 463 -14.99 7.75 -36.64
C THR A 463 -16.34 8.05 -37.31
N ASP A 464 -16.35 8.10 -38.65
CA ASP A 464 -17.58 8.22 -39.43
C ASP A 464 -18.38 6.91 -39.41
N PHE A 465 -19.70 7.00 -39.21
CA PHE A 465 -20.63 5.88 -39.28
C PHE A 465 -21.89 6.22 -40.06
N GLY A 466 -22.43 5.24 -40.79
CA GLY A 466 -23.60 5.43 -41.64
C GLY A 466 -24.91 5.18 -40.91
N ILE A 467 -25.86 6.12 -41.02
CA ILE A 467 -27.25 5.94 -40.59
C ILE A 467 -28.13 5.91 -41.83
N TYR A 468 -28.96 4.87 -41.95
CA TYR A 468 -29.87 4.67 -43.07
C TYR A 468 -31.29 5.02 -42.66
N LEU A 469 -31.88 5.99 -43.36
CA LEU A 469 -33.22 6.50 -43.12
C LEU A 469 -34.18 5.87 -44.13
N ALA A 470 -35.34 5.42 -43.67
CA ALA A 470 -36.47 5.11 -44.54
C ALA A 470 -37.73 5.80 -44.03
N ALA A 471 -38.42 6.54 -44.90
CA ALA A 471 -39.78 6.99 -44.63
C ALA A 471 -40.69 5.76 -44.61
N TYR A 472 -41.35 5.51 -43.48
CA TYR A 472 -42.02 4.25 -43.20
C TYR A 472 -43.38 4.47 -42.53
N GLY A 473 -44.37 3.69 -42.93
CA GLY A 473 -45.70 3.70 -42.33
C GLY A 473 -46.81 3.68 -43.37
N GLN A 474 -47.90 4.38 -43.07
CA GLN A 474 -49.11 4.49 -43.89
C GLN A 474 -49.37 5.94 -44.30
N THR A 475 -49.78 6.12 -45.54
CA THR A 475 -50.28 7.41 -46.08
C THR A 475 -51.72 7.27 -46.55
N ALA A 476 -52.38 8.39 -46.86
CA ALA A 476 -53.73 8.36 -47.42
C ALA A 476 -53.83 7.57 -48.74
N ASP A 477 -52.75 7.58 -49.53
CA ASP A 477 -52.66 6.92 -50.83
C ASP A 477 -52.04 5.51 -50.76
N ASP A 478 -51.31 5.20 -49.68
CA ASP A 478 -50.75 3.86 -49.39
C ASP A 478 -51.10 3.42 -47.95
N PRO A 479 -52.22 2.71 -47.77
CA PRO A 479 -52.69 2.30 -46.44
C PRO A 479 -51.99 1.03 -45.92
N ALA A 480 -51.05 0.43 -46.67
CA ALA A 480 -50.28 -0.71 -46.19
C ALA A 480 -49.03 -0.22 -45.43
N CYS A 481 -48.70 -0.88 -44.32
CA CYS A 481 -47.44 -0.61 -43.64
C CYS A 481 -46.25 -0.98 -44.55
N GLY A 482 -45.40 0.00 -44.86
CA GLY A 482 -44.24 -0.21 -45.70
C GLY A 482 -43.41 1.06 -45.90
N ILE A 483 -42.44 0.98 -46.83
CA ILE A 483 -41.63 2.13 -47.24
C ILE A 483 -42.50 3.07 -48.08
N ILE A 484 -42.51 4.35 -47.72
CA ILE A 484 -43.25 5.40 -48.42
C ILE A 484 -42.43 5.83 -49.63
N GLU A 485 -42.51 5.09 -50.74
CA GLU A 485 -41.66 5.32 -51.92
C GLU A 485 -41.90 6.69 -52.59
N SER A 486 -43.08 7.30 -52.36
CA SER A 486 -43.42 8.65 -52.81
C SER A 486 -42.60 9.73 -52.10
N TYR A 487 -42.04 9.45 -50.91
CA TYR A 487 -41.12 10.31 -50.20
C TYR A 487 -39.73 10.26 -50.86
N SER A 488 -39.53 11.08 -51.90
CA SER A 488 -38.31 11.08 -52.72
C SER A 488 -37.85 12.49 -53.08
N GLY A 489 -36.62 12.63 -53.55
CA GLY A 489 -35.98 13.90 -53.90
C GLY A 489 -35.33 14.56 -52.68
N ALA A 490 -34.98 15.83 -52.83
CA ALA A 490 -34.34 16.61 -51.77
C ALA A 490 -35.37 17.04 -50.72
N GLN A 491 -35.18 16.57 -49.49
CA GLN A 491 -36.02 16.86 -48.33
C GLN A 491 -35.21 17.67 -47.31
N ASN A 492 -35.88 18.56 -46.57
CA ASN A 492 -35.24 19.39 -45.56
C ASN A 492 -35.54 18.80 -44.18
N LEU A 493 -34.57 18.10 -43.60
CA LEU A 493 -34.71 17.44 -42.31
C LEU A 493 -34.02 18.24 -41.20
N LYS A 494 -34.59 18.20 -40.01
CA LYS A 494 -33.95 18.69 -38.78
C LYS A 494 -33.38 17.51 -38.03
N PHE A 495 -32.09 17.56 -37.69
CA PHE A 495 -31.43 16.58 -36.85
C PHE A 495 -31.05 17.19 -35.51
N TRP A 496 -31.18 16.41 -34.44
CA TRP A 496 -30.62 16.69 -33.12
C TRP A 496 -30.17 15.39 -32.46
N PHE A 497 -29.51 15.50 -31.33
CA PHE A 497 -29.15 14.35 -30.51
C PHE A 497 -29.36 14.66 -29.04
N ASP A 498 -29.64 13.59 -28.31
CA ASP A 498 -29.76 13.60 -26.86
C ASP A 498 -28.60 12.77 -26.27
N ARG A 499 -28.18 13.15 -25.07
CA ARG A 499 -27.17 12.42 -24.31
C ARG A 499 -27.84 11.78 -23.11
N ALA A 500 -27.85 10.46 -23.10
CA ALA A 500 -28.34 9.70 -21.97
C ALA A 500 -27.27 9.66 -20.86
N ASP A 501 -26.00 9.45 -21.23
CA ASP A 501 -24.90 9.41 -20.26
C ASP A 501 -23.55 9.81 -20.91
N PRO A 502 -22.87 10.89 -20.49
CA PRO A 502 -23.30 11.87 -19.50
C PRO A 502 -24.35 12.84 -20.05
N VAL A 503 -25.24 13.33 -19.18
CA VAL A 503 -26.32 14.28 -19.53
C VAL A 503 -25.74 15.64 -20.01
N GLY A 504 -24.51 15.97 -19.61
CA GLY A 504 -23.76 17.15 -20.04
C GLY A 504 -22.85 16.92 -21.25
N GLY A 505 -22.36 18.00 -21.85
CA GLY A 505 -21.32 17.92 -22.88
C GLY A 505 -21.26 19.14 -23.80
N THR A 506 -20.10 19.36 -24.41
CA THR A 506 -19.87 20.53 -25.29
C THR A 506 -19.63 20.17 -26.75
N VAL A 507 -19.27 18.90 -27.03
CA VAL A 507 -19.02 18.42 -28.39
C VAL A 507 -20.34 18.02 -29.05
N PRO A 508 -20.68 18.53 -30.26
CA PRO A 508 -21.88 18.14 -30.98
C PRO A 508 -21.66 16.89 -31.84
N VAL A 509 -22.73 16.14 -32.11
CA VAL A 509 -22.78 15.19 -33.23
C VAL A 509 -22.81 15.98 -34.55
N THR A 510 -22.21 15.41 -35.60
CA THR A 510 -22.32 15.92 -36.97
C THR A 510 -23.02 14.92 -37.87
N VAL A 511 -23.79 15.41 -38.84
CA VAL A 511 -24.44 14.63 -39.90
C VAL A 511 -24.05 15.26 -41.24
N ASP A 512 -23.46 14.46 -42.12
CA ASP A 512 -22.85 14.88 -43.39
C ASP A 512 -21.90 16.08 -43.23
N GLY A 513 -21.16 16.09 -42.11
CA GLY A 513 -20.20 17.14 -41.75
C GLY A 513 -20.80 18.41 -41.13
N ASN A 514 -22.12 18.49 -40.96
CA ASN A 514 -22.78 19.62 -40.32
C ASN A 514 -23.16 19.29 -38.87
N ALA A 515 -22.81 20.15 -37.92
CA ALA A 515 -23.25 19.99 -36.53
C ALA A 515 -24.78 20.00 -36.43
N ILE A 516 -25.33 19.04 -35.70
CA ILE A 516 -26.78 18.93 -35.47
C ILE A 516 -27.16 19.58 -34.13
N GLY A 517 -28.46 19.81 -33.90
CA GLY A 517 -28.93 20.47 -32.68
C GLY A 517 -28.66 19.62 -31.42
N ILE A 518 -28.55 20.27 -30.26
CA ILE A 518 -28.55 19.61 -28.93
C ILE A 518 -29.96 19.53 -28.32
N SER A 519 -30.98 19.84 -29.13
CA SER A 519 -32.41 19.75 -28.84
C SER A 519 -33.18 19.94 -30.14
N GLU A 520 -34.43 19.48 -30.20
CA GLU A 520 -35.30 19.68 -31.36
C GLU A 520 -35.47 21.17 -31.71
N ALA A 521 -35.63 22.03 -30.70
CA ALA A 521 -35.82 23.47 -30.88
C ALA A 521 -34.57 24.16 -31.48
N GLY A 522 -33.38 23.62 -31.21
CA GLY A 522 -32.11 24.10 -31.76
C GLY A 522 -31.76 23.51 -33.12
N ALA A 523 -32.50 22.51 -33.61
CA ALA A 523 -32.21 21.83 -34.86
C ALA A 523 -32.51 22.72 -36.08
N VAL A 524 -31.59 22.70 -37.06
CA VAL A 524 -31.70 23.46 -38.32
C VAL A 524 -31.93 22.53 -39.50
N ASN A 525 -32.60 23.04 -40.53
CA ASN A 525 -32.89 22.27 -41.74
C ASN A 525 -31.60 21.91 -42.50
N GLN A 526 -31.46 20.63 -42.84
CA GLN A 526 -30.40 20.06 -43.64
C GLN A 526 -31.01 19.28 -44.82
N GLY A 527 -30.42 19.42 -46.00
CA GLY A 527 -30.92 18.77 -47.21
C GLY A 527 -30.48 17.31 -47.29
N VAL A 528 -31.43 16.37 -47.29
CA VAL A 528 -31.18 14.93 -47.46
C VAL A 528 -31.91 14.45 -48.71
N ASN A 529 -31.21 13.73 -49.59
CA ASN A 529 -31.79 13.27 -50.86
C ASN A 529 -32.30 11.82 -50.76
N PHE A 530 -33.62 11.66 -50.87
CA PHE A 530 -34.30 10.36 -50.82
C PHE A 530 -34.51 9.75 -52.21
N VAL A 531 -34.30 8.45 -52.33
CA VAL A 531 -34.62 7.65 -53.53
C VAL A 531 -35.55 6.53 -53.09
N ASN A 532 -36.79 6.53 -53.62
CA ASN A 532 -37.83 5.54 -53.28
C ASN A 532 -38.01 5.38 -51.75
N GLY A 533 -38.19 6.49 -51.03
CA GLY A 533 -38.43 6.47 -49.58
C GLY A 533 -37.19 6.25 -48.72
N GLN A 534 -36.00 6.05 -49.30
CA GLN A 534 -34.77 5.76 -48.54
C GLN A 534 -33.65 6.78 -48.76
N ALA A 535 -32.86 7.04 -47.72
CA ALA A 535 -31.66 7.86 -47.75
C ALA A 535 -30.57 7.29 -46.82
N ALA A 536 -29.34 7.76 -46.97
CA ALA A 536 -28.25 7.47 -46.05
C ALA A 536 -27.52 8.77 -45.71
N VAL A 537 -27.16 8.92 -44.45
CA VAL A 537 -26.36 10.04 -43.95
C VAL A 537 -25.13 9.51 -43.21
N THR A 538 -24.06 10.29 -43.19
CA THR A 538 -22.84 9.96 -42.45
C THR A 538 -22.80 10.76 -41.16
N ALA A 539 -22.91 10.08 -40.03
CA ALA A 539 -22.81 10.69 -38.71
C ALA A 539 -21.39 10.53 -38.12
N LYS A 540 -21.00 11.48 -37.26
CA LYS A 540 -19.78 11.40 -36.45
C LYS A 540 -19.99 12.10 -35.12
N TYR A 541 -19.54 11.47 -34.05
CA TYR A 541 -19.44 12.06 -32.72
C TYR A 541 -17.98 12.00 -32.27
N LYS A 542 -17.45 13.12 -31.78
CA LYS A 542 -16.03 13.26 -31.40
C LYS A 542 -15.79 13.16 -29.89
N ASP A 543 -16.79 12.70 -29.16
CA ASP A 543 -16.74 12.59 -27.71
C ASP A 543 -17.28 11.23 -27.28
N ALA A 544 -17.20 10.92 -25.99
CA ALA A 544 -17.65 9.67 -25.42
C ALA A 544 -19.03 9.80 -24.75
N GLY A 545 -19.76 8.68 -24.70
CA GLY A 545 -21.01 8.54 -23.96
C GLY A 545 -22.07 7.70 -24.68
N LEU A 546 -23.19 7.49 -24.00
CA LEU A 546 -24.44 6.92 -24.49
C LEU A 546 -25.30 8.05 -25.09
N ILE A 547 -25.56 7.99 -26.40
CA ILE A 547 -26.28 9.04 -27.14
C ILE A 547 -27.39 8.46 -28.02
N GLN A 548 -28.31 9.32 -28.44
CA GLN A 548 -29.36 9.03 -29.42
C GLN A 548 -29.39 10.11 -30.50
N VAL A 549 -29.57 9.74 -31.77
CA VAL A 549 -29.75 10.70 -32.88
C VAL A 549 -31.19 10.69 -33.34
N LEU A 550 -31.79 11.88 -33.45
CA LEU A 550 -33.18 12.08 -33.80
C LEU A 550 -33.32 12.95 -35.06
N VAL A 551 -34.39 12.72 -35.80
CA VAL A 551 -34.69 13.42 -37.05
C VAL A 551 -36.18 13.76 -37.17
N LYS A 552 -36.46 14.91 -37.79
CA LYS A 552 -37.82 15.36 -38.11
C LYS A 552 -37.89 16.02 -39.47
N ASP A 553 -38.93 15.71 -40.23
CA ASP A 553 -39.43 16.54 -41.33
C ASP A 553 -40.71 17.24 -40.87
N ASP A 554 -40.64 18.56 -40.67
CA ASP A 554 -41.79 19.41 -40.38
C ASP A 554 -42.20 20.28 -41.59
N SER A 555 -41.68 19.94 -42.78
CA SER A 555 -42.03 20.63 -44.01
C SER A 555 -43.45 20.29 -44.44
N GLN A 556 -44.19 21.31 -44.90
CA GLN A 556 -45.53 21.11 -45.49
C GLN A 556 -45.44 20.64 -46.97
N SER A 557 -44.31 20.06 -47.37
CA SER A 557 -44.05 19.66 -48.76
C SER A 557 -44.76 18.35 -49.14
N HIS A 558 -45.22 17.59 -48.14
CA HIS A 558 -45.99 16.35 -48.30
C HIS A 558 -47.38 16.50 -47.69
N PRO A 559 -48.41 16.87 -48.47
CA PRO A 559 -49.76 17.12 -47.95
C PRO A 559 -50.42 15.87 -47.33
N ASP A 560 -49.94 14.67 -47.69
CA ASP A 560 -50.40 13.39 -47.14
C ASP A 560 -49.76 13.06 -45.77
N LEU A 561 -48.82 13.90 -45.31
CA LEU A 561 -48.14 13.83 -44.00
C LEU A 561 -48.28 15.18 -43.25
N PRO A 562 -49.50 15.65 -42.94
CA PRO A 562 -49.76 17.03 -42.50
C PRO A 562 -49.20 17.39 -41.11
N ALA A 563 -48.83 16.41 -40.29
CA ALA A 563 -48.17 16.60 -38.99
C ALA A 563 -46.63 16.48 -39.06
N GLY A 564 -46.07 16.19 -40.24
CA GLY A 564 -44.67 15.82 -40.41
C GLY A 564 -44.40 14.35 -40.08
N ILE A 565 -43.14 13.94 -40.20
CA ILE A 565 -42.65 12.60 -39.81
C ILE A 565 -41.38 12.74 -38.97
N ARG A 566 -41.21 11.84 -37.99
CA ARG A 566 -40.08 11.82 -37.05
C ARG A 566 -39.48 10.43 -36.96
N GLY A 567 -38.28 10.32 -36.43
CA GLY A 567 -37.70 9.04 -36.03
C GLY A 567 -36.42 9.24 -35.24
N ALA A 568 -35.97 8.17 -34.59
CA ALA A 568 -34.76 8.15 -33.80
C ALA A 568 -33.96 6.86 -34.01
N THR A 569 -32.69 6.89 -33.64
CA THR A 569 -31.91 5.68 -33.37
C THR A 569 -32.31 5.09 -32.01
N ALA A 570 -31.86 3.89 -31.67
CA ALA A 570 -31.79 3.51 -30.26
C ALA A 570 -30.71 4.35 -29.56
N ASN A 571 -30.63 4.24 -28.23
CA ASN A 571 -29.43 4.64 -27.50
C ASN A 571 -28.27 3.76 -27.91
N PHE A 572 -27.13 4.35 -28.22
CA PHE A 572 -25.91 3.62 -28.57
C PHE A 572 -24.68 4.26 -27.96
N VAL A 573 -23.69 3.44 -27.66
CA VAL A 573 -22.43 3.87 -27.03
C VAL A 573 -21.48 4.41 -28.08
N VAL A 574 -20.86 5.56 -27.80
CA VAL A 574 -19.65 6.02 -28.47
C VAL A 574 -18.52 6.02 -27.46
N LYS A 575 -17.51 5.18 -27.66
CA LYS A 575 -16.37 5.09 -26.75
C LYS A 575 -15.16 5.87 -27.24
N PRO A 576 -14.23 6.31 -26.36
CA PRO A 576 -12.96 6.86 -26.81
C PRO A 576 -12.22 5.86 -27.70
N ALA A 577 -11.40 6.37 -28.61
CA ALA A 577 -10.62 5.52 -29.50
C ALA A 577 -9.43 4.87 -28.79
N TYR A 578 -8.74 5.61 -27.93
CA TYR A 578 -7.61 5.12 -27.15
C TYR A 578 -7.28 6.06 -25.98
N PHE A 579 -6.47 5.58 -25.05
CA PHE A 579 -5.84 6.40 -24.02
C PHE A 579 -4.39 6.76 -24.39
N GLY A 580 -3.98 7.98 -24.06
CA GLY A 580 -2.59 8.42 -24.12
C GLY A 580 -2.04 8.68 -22.72
N LEU A 581 -0.77 8.32 -22.49
CA LEU A 581 -0.04 8.64 -21.27
C LEU A 581 0.94 9.79 -21.50
N SER A 582 1.02 10.71 -20.54
CA SER A 582 1.96 11.83 -20.54
C SER A 582 2.38 12.19 -19.11
N ASN A 583 3.32 13.13 -18.96
CA ASN A 583 3.81 13.65 -17.68
C ASN A 583 4.13 12.55 -16.66
N VAL A 584 4.94 11.57 -17.08
CA VAL A 584 5.48 10.57 -16.14
C VAL A 584 6.60 11.24 -15.37
N GLU A 585 6.35 11.61 -14.12
CA GLU A 585 7.22 12.47 -13.32
C GLU A 585 7.43 11.90 -11.91
N ASP A 586 8.58 12.16 -11.31
CA ASP A 586 8.79 11.86 -9.88
C ASP A 586 8.03 12.85 -8.98
N ALA A 587 8.04 12.61 -7.66
CA ALA A 587 7.41 13.52 -6.69
C ALA A 587 7.98 14.95 -6.69
N GLY A 588 9.16 15.18 -7.28
CA GLY A 588 9.78 16.50 -7.46
C GLY A 588 9.40 17.19 -8.77
N GLY A 589 8.59 16.55 -9.63
CA GLY A 589 8.23 17.05 -10.96
C GLY A 589 9.32 16.86 -12.01
N ASN A 590 10.32 15.99 -11.76
CA ASN A 590 11.33 15.68 -12.77
C ASN A 590 10.78 14.67 -13.78
N PRO A 591 10.88 14.93 -15.09
CA PRO A 591 10.34 14.03 -16.09
C PRO A 591 11.16 12.75 -16.21
N ASN A 592 10.46 11.66 -16.49
CA ASN A 592 11.05 10.36 -16.79
C ASN A 592 12.14 10.47 -17.89
N PRO A 593 13.39 10.03 -17.61
CA PRO A 593 14.50 10.15 -18.53
C PRO A 593 14.46 9.14 -19.68
N ALA A 594 13.52 8.20 -19.67
CA ALA A 594 13.36 7.17 -20.69
C ALA A 594 14.64 6.36 -20.97
N ALA A 595 15.28 5.87 -19.90
CA ALA A 595 16.50 5.10 -20.01
C ALA A 595 16.31 3.87 -20.93
N ALA A 596 17.27 3.64 -21.82
CA ALA A 596 17.26 2.49 -22.73
C ALA A 596 17.85 1.22 -22.08
N ASP A 597 18.76 1.38 -21.12
CA ASP A 597 19.49 0.29 -20.47
C ASP A 597 20.03 0.71 -19.08
N ALA A 598 20.78 -0.18 -18.45
CA ALA A 598 21.38 0.01 -17.14
C ALA A 598 22.50 1.08 -17.08
N SER A 599 22.81 1.79 -18.17
CA SER A 599 23.72 2.94 -18.20
C SER A 599 22.99 4.28 -18.33
N GLY A 600 21.68 4.27 -18.60
CA GLY A 600 20.86 5.48 -18.71
C GLY A 600 20.76 6.29 -17.41
N ASN A 601 20.12 7.46 -17.47
CA ASN A 601 19.94 8.28 -16.26
C ASN A 601 18.94 7.62 -15.30
N VAL A 602 19.18 7.83 -14.00
CA VAL A 602 18.26 7.46 -12.93
C VAL A 602 16.99 8.27 -13.06
N PHE A 603 15.84 7.59 -12.96
CA PHE A 603 14.55 8.24 -12.82
C PHE A 603 14.24 8.44 -11.33
N ILE A 604 14.08 7.34 -10.60
CA ILE A 604 13.64 7.35 -9.21
C ILE A 604 14.09 6.06 -8.51
N ALA A 605 14.16 6.08 -7.18
CA ALA A 605 14.34 4.87 -6.38
C ALA A 605 13.10 3.96 -6.41
N ALA A 606 13.33 2.65 -6.37
CA ALA A 606 12.32 1.61 -6.46
C ALA A 606 11.33 1.70 -5.29
N GLY A 607 10.04 1.62 -5.61
CA GLY A 607 8.95 1.72 -4.62
C GLY A 607 8.57 3.14 -4.23
N ASN A 608 9.29 4.17 -4.68
CA ASN A 608 8.85 5.55 -4.48
C ASN A 608 7.72 5.92 -5.44
N LEU A 609 6.90 6.89 -5.00
CA LEU A 609 5.74 7.38 -5.74
C LEU A 609 6.18 8.19 -6.96
N PHE A 610 5.52 7.96 -8.08
CA PHE A 610 5.62 8.78 -9.29
C PHE A 610 4.23 9.05 -9.85
N SER A 611 4.11 10.16 -10.59
CA SER A 611 2.85 10.57 -11.20
C SER A 611 2.79 10.20 -12.67
N VAL A 612 1.58 10.04 -13.19
CA VAL A 612 1.27 9.82 -14.60
C VAL A 612 -0.02 10.57 -14.92
N THR A 613 -0.07 11.25 -16.06
CA THR A 613 -1.32 11.78 -16.63
C THR A 613 -1.85 10.83 -17.69
N VAL A 614 -3.14 10.49 -17.61
CA VAL A 614 -3.88 9.79 -18.67
C VAL A 614 -4.88 10.73 -19.32
N THR A 615 -5.04 10.62 -20.63
CA THR A 615 -6.01 11.38 -21.42
C THR A 615 -6.72 10.46 -22.40
N ALA A 616 -8.04 10.57 -22.49
CA ALA A 616 -8.87 9.86 -23.46
C ALA A 616 -8.94 10.64 -24.78
N PHE A 617 -8.72 9.95 -25.89
CA PHE A 617 -8.66 10.55 -27.24
C PHE A 617 -9.65 9.90 -28.20
N ASP A 618 -10.15 10.70 -29.12
CA ASP A 618 -10.87 10.23 -30.29
C ASP A 618 -9.91 9.70 -31.39
N ALA A 619 -10.46 9.16 -32.47
CA ALA A 619 -9.69 8.59 -33.57
C ALA A 619 -8.90 9.64 -34.38
N GLU A 620 -9.20 10.92 -34.22
CA GLU A 620 -8.53 12.05 -34.89
C GLU A 620 -7.44 12.68 -34.00
N GLY A 621 -7.34 12.27 -32.73
CA GLY A 621 -6.35 12.73 -31.74
C GLY A 621 -6.81 13.92 -30.90
N ASP A 622 -8.10 14.27 -30.94
CA ASP A 622 -8.68 15.26 -30.04
C ASP A 622 -9.14 14.60 -28.74
N ILE A 623 -9.12 15.36 -27.64
CA ILE A 623 -9.54 14.87 -26.32
C ILE A 623 -11.06 14.64 -26.33
N THR A 624 -11.54 13.58 -25.69
CA THR A 624 -12.97 13.31 -25.45
C THR A 624 -13.38 13.82 -24.06
N PRO A 625 -13.89 15.06 -23.90
CA PRO A 625 -14.07 15.68 -22.59
C PRO A 625 -15.13 15.03 -21.70
N ASN A 626 -16.08 14.30 -22.28
CA ASN A 626 -17.13 13.61 -21.54
C ASN A 626 -16.63 12.34 -20.83
N PHE A 627 -15.47 11.80 -21.18
CA PHE A 627 -14.95 10.61 -20.53
C PHE A 627 -14.68 10.87 -19.04
N GLY A 628 -15.24 10.01 -18.18
CA GLY A 628 -15.19 10.13 -16.72
C GLY A 628 -16.15 11.18 -16.15
N GLN A 629 -17.15 11.62 -16.92
CA GLN A 629 -18.27 12.44 -16.46
C GLN A 629 -19.59 11.66 -16.42
N GLU A 630 -19.54 10.35 -16.66
CA GLU A 630 -20.70 9.46 -16.68
C GLU A 630 -21.41 9.43 -15.32
N SER A 631 -22.68 8.97 -15.31
CA SER A 631 -23.48 8.79 -14.10
C SER A 631 -22.76 7.95 -13.04
N THR A 632 -22.09 6.88 -13.49
CA THR A 632 -21.04 6.16 -12.76
C THR A 632 -19.71 6.43 -13.47
N PRO A 633 -18.85 7.33 -12.94
CA PRO A 633 -17.63 7.72 -13.64
C PRO A 633 -16.70 6.55 -13.93
N GLU A 634 -16.24 6.45 -15.17
CA GLU A 634 -15.30 5.40 -15.56
C GLU A 634 -13.89 5.64 -14.98
N SER A 635 -13.18 4.55 -14.69
CA SER A 635 -11.80 4.57 -14.21
C SER A 635 -10.82 4.02 -15.24
N VAL A 636 -9.54 4.34 -15.08
CA VAL A 636 -8.47 3.77 -15.90
C VAL A 636 -7.55 2.93 -15.04
N ARG A 637 -7.23 1.74 -15.53
CA ARG A 637 -6.22 0.85 -14.98
C ARG A 637 -4.91 1.03 -15.71
N LEU A 638 -3.82 1.08 -14.95
CA LEU A 638 -2.46 1.06 -15.46
C LEU A 638 -1.86 -0.34 -15.26
N SER A 639 -1.15 -0.82 -16.27
CA SER A 639 -0.35 -2.05 -16.21
C SER A 639 1.09 -1.75 -16.59
N SER A 640 2.03 -2.55 -16.07
CA SER A 640 3.45 -2.47 -16.42
C SER A 640 3.91 -3.70 -17.21
N SER A 641 4.95 -3.51 -18.01
CA SER A 641 5.74 -4.59 -18.59
C SER A 641 7.22 -4.28 -18.46
N LEU A 642 7.99 -5.21 -17.89
CA LEU A 642 9.44 -5.10 -17.76
C LEU A 642 10.14 -5.08 -19.13
N VAL A 643 10.98 -4.07 -19.33
CA VAL A 643 11.86 -3.91 -20.50
C VAL A 643 13.27 -4.39 -20.17
N ALA A 644 13.82 -3.97 -19.03
CA ALA A 644 15.15 -4.35 -18.59
C ALA A 644 15.24 -4.44 -17.05
N PRO A 645 15.96 -5.42 -16.48
CA PRO A 645 16.67 -6.51 -17.18
C PRO A 645 15.70 -7.52 -17.81
N ALA A 646 16.01 -8.00 -19.02
CA ALA A 646 15.15 -8.94 -19.72
C ALA A 646 15.04 -10.27 -18.95
N GLY A 647 13.80 -10.73 -18.71
CA GLY A 647 13.53 -11.94 -17.92
C GLY A 647 13.66 -11.75 -16.40
N GLY A 648 13.80 -10.51 -15.94
CA GLY A 648 13.76 -10.18 -14.52
C GLY A 648 12.35 -10.26 -13.91
N ASN A 649 12.27 -9.89 -12.64
CA ASN A 649 11.04 -9.80 -11.88
C ASN A 649 10.23 -8.56 -12.30
N ASP A 650 8.94 -8.74 -12.57
CA ASP A 650 7.99 -7.64 -12.77
C ASP A 650 6.85 -7.79 -11.75
N PRO A 651 6.91 -7.05 -10.63
CA PRO A 651 5.86 -7.12 -9.61
C PRO A 651 4.52 -6.51 -10.05
N GLY A 652 4.48 -5.85 -11.21
CA GLY A 652 3.33 -5.02 -11.59
C GLY A 652 3.37 -3.62 -10.98
N ILE A 653 2.68 -2.68 -11.59
CA ILE A 653 2.46 -1.35 -11.03
C ILE A 653 1.41 -1.40 -9.92
N SER A 654 1.63 -0.65 -8.84
CA SER A 654 0.71 -0.59 -7.69
C SER A 654 0.48 0.84 -7.19
N PRO A 655 -0.76 1.26 -6.92
CA PRO A 655 -1.99 0.57 -7.30
C PRO A 655 -2.19 0.59 -8.81
N ALA A 656 -2.90 -0.40 -9.37
CA ALA A 656 -3.23 -0.41 -10.79
C ALA A 656 -4.33 0.61 -11.13
N LEU A 657 -5.25 0.88 -10.18
CA LEU A 657 -6.27 1.92 -10.26
C LEU A 657 -5.82 3.12 -9.40
N GLY A 658 -4.95 3.95 -9.95
CA GLY A 658 -4.30 5.05 -9.22
C GLY A 658 -4.62 6.45 -9.76
N PHE A 659 -5.45 6.57 -10.79
CA PHE A 659 -5.87 7.87 -11.34
C PHE A 659 -6.99 8.47 -10.50
N GLY A 660 -6.94 9.79 -10.31
CA GLY A 660 -8.04 10.55 -9.71
C GLY A 660 -9.23 10.72 -10.67
N ALA A 661 -10.20 11.55 -10.26
CA ALA A 661 -11.33 11.89 -11.10
C ALA A 661 -10.89 12.56 -12.41
N PHE A 662 -11.54 12.19 -13.51
CA PHE A 662 -11.32 12.82 -14.80
C PHE A 662 -11.91 14.23 -14.82
N SER A 663 -11.19 15.14 -15.46
CA SER A 663 -11.64 16.50 -15.76
C SER A 663 -11.33 16.78 -17.23
N ALA A 664 -12.36 17.08 -18.01
CA ALA A 664 -12.26 17.27 -19.45
C ALA A 664 -11.49 16.16 -20.17
N GLY A 665 -11.81 14.89 -19.85
CA GLY A 665 -11.21 13.72 -20.50
C GLY A 665 -9.78 13.38 -20.07
N SER A 666 -9.26 14.01 -19.01
CA SER A 666 -7.93 13.68 -18.46
C SER A 666 -7.93 13.53 -16.94
N ALA A 667 -7.10 12.63 -16.43
CA ALA A 667 -6.87 12.42 -15.00
C ALA A 667 -5.37 12.30 -14.71
N VAL A 668 -4.98 12.64 -13.48
CA VAL A 668 -3.62 12.45 -12.96
C VAL A 668 -3.68 11.42 -11.84
N GLY A 669 -2.77 10.45 -11.88
CA GLY A 669 -2.50 9.56 -10.76
C GLY A 669 -1.15 9.88 -10.17
N THR A 670 -1.05 10.01 -8.85
CA THR A 670 0.16 10.45 -8.13
C THR A 670 0.70 9.39 -7.18
N THR A 671 0.05 8.23 -7.09
CA THR A 671 0.31 7.19 -6.10
C THR A 671 0.97 5.94 -6.69
N PHE A 672 1.38 5.97 -7.96
CA PHE A 672 1.96 4.80 -8.62
C PHE A 672 3.34 4.48 -8.06
N THR A 673 3.57 3.21 -7.76
CA THR A 673 4.84 2.65 -7.30
C THR A 673 5.21 1.43 -8.13
N TRP A 674 6.52 1.23 -8.29
CA TRP A 674 7.07 0.00 -8.85
C TRP A 674 8.27 -0.44 -7.99
N PRO A 675 8.11 -1.47 -7.14
CA PRO A 675 9.09 -1.81 -6.10
C PRO A 675 10.23 -2.70 -6.59
N GLU A 676 10.80 -2.40 -7.76
CA GLU A 676 11.87 -3.18 -8.37
C GLU A 676 12.87 -2.29 -9.14
N VAL A 677 14.08 -2.80 -9.35
CA VAL A 677 15.10 -2.17 -10.19
C VAL A 677 14.85 -2.50 -11.65
N GLY A 678 15.00 -1.52 -12.54
CA GLY A 678 14.83 -1.76 -13.97
C GLY A 678 14.21 -0.62 -14.75
N ILE A 679 13.65 -0.99 -15.89
CA ILE A 679 12.99 -0.12 -16.84
C ILE A 679 11.72 -0.86 -17.27
N ILE A 680 10.58 -0.17 -17.30
CA ILE A 680 9.27 -0.72 -17.69
C ILE A 680 8.64 0.09 -18.82
N THR A 681 7.58 -0.44 -19.43
CA THR A 681 6.58 0.35 -20.15
C THR A 681 5.27 0.30 -19.39
N LEU A 682 4.43 1.32 -19.54
CA LEU A 682 3.11 1.42 -18.92
C LEU A 682 2.02 1.35 -20.00
N GLN A 683 0.93 0.64 -19.74
CA GLN A 683 -0.20 0.57 -20.67
C GLN A 683 -1.52 0.83 -19.93
N PRO A 684 -2.30 1.84 -20.35
CA PRO A 684 -3.62 2.12 -19.78
C PRO A 684 -4.72 1.30 -20.46
N SER A 685 -5.72 0.88 -19.68
CA SER A 685 -6.98 0.29 -20.14
C SER A 685 -8.14 0.76 -19.26
N ILE A 686 -9.38 0.47 -19.63
CA ILE A 686 -10.53 0.73 -18.75
C ILE A 686 -10.40 -0.09 -17.45
N GLY A 687 -10.89 0.45 -16.35
CA GLY A 687 -10.79 -0.15 -15.02
C GLY A 687 -11.39 -1.55 -14.92
N ASP A 688 -12.59 -1.72 -15.46
CA ASP A 688 -13.36 -2.96 -15.51
C ASP A 688 -13.37 -3.64 -16.90
N ALA A 689 -12.66 -3.04 -17.86
CA ALA A 689 -12.59 -3.44 -19.26
C ALA A 689 -13.90 -3.28 -20.07
N ASP A 690 -14.81 -2.38 -19.66
CA ASP A 690 -16.05 -2.10 -20.39
C ASP A 690 -16.49 -0.62 -20.30
N TYR A 691 -16.64 0.07 -21.44
CA TYR A 691 -17.19 1.43 -21.45
C TYR A 691 -18.69 1.41 -21.72
N LEU A 692 -19.54 1.54 -20.69
CA LEU A 692 -21.02 1.59 -20.82
C LEU A 692 -21.61 0.41 -21.63
N GLY A 693 -20.98 -0.77 -21.61
CA GLY A 693 -21.38 -1.93 -22.42
C GLY A 693 -20.77 -1.99 -23.84
N GLY A 694 -19.97 -0.99 -24.22
CA GLY A 694 -19.28 -0.89 -25.51
C GLY A 694 -17.93 -1.63 -25.59
N GLY A 695 -17.53 -2.29 -24.51
CA GLY A 695 -16.27 -3.01 -24.34
C GLY A 695 -15.05 -2.10 -24.12
N ASP A 696 -13.92 -2.73 -23.81
CA ASP A 696 -12.67 -2.08 -23.40
C ASP A 696 -12.15 -1.01 -24.37
N VAL A 697 -11.38 -0.07 -23.82
CA VAL A 697 -10.57 0.93 -24.51
C VAL A 697 -9.14 0.80 -24.01
N ILE A 698 -8.20 0.50 -24.92
CA ILE A 698 -6.81 0.21 -24.56
C ILE A 698 -5.92 1.27 -25.22
N GLY A 699 -5.04 1.88 -24.43
CA GLY A 699 -3.99 2.76 -24.95
C GLY A 699 -2.78 2.00 -25.46
N ALA A 700 -1.96 2.67 -26.27
CA ALA A 700 -0.65 2.14 -26.63
C ALA A 700 0.25 2.08 -25.38
N ALA A 701 1.14 1.09 -25.33
CA ALA A 701 2.19 1.07 -24.33
C ALA A 701 3.06 2.34 -24.46
N SER A 702 3.43 2.92 -23.32
CA SER A 702 4.32 4.06 -23.25
C SER A 702 5.70 3.74 -23.80
N GLY A 703 6.52 4.78 -24.00
CA GLY A 703 7.97 4.59 -24.06
C GLY A 703 8.53 4.04 -22.73
N ASN A 704 9.84 3.84 -22.69
CA ASN A 704 10.53 3.38 -21.48
C ASN A 704 10.29 4.33 -20.31
N VAL A 705 9.97 3.77 -19.14
CA VAL A 705 9.85 4.42 -17.85
C VAL A 705 10.91 3.85 -16.92
N GLY A 706 11.77 4.73 -16.40
CA GLY A 706 12.96 4.36 -15.64
C GLY A 706 14.20 5.14 -16.13
N ARG A 707 15.35 4.94 -15.51
CA ARG A 707 15.72 3.75 -14.74
C ARG A 707 15.35 3.82 -13.26
N PHE A 708 14.71 2.79 -12.74
CA PHE A 708 14.52 2.57 -11.30
C PHE A 708 15.78 1.94 -10.69
N ILE A 709 16.24 2.50 -9.57
CA ILE A 709 17.41 2.02 -8.79
C ILE A 709 16.96 1.57 -7.39
N PRO A 710 17.77 0.84 -6.60
CA PRO A 710 17.39 0.58 -5.22
C PRO A 710 17.23 1.89 -4.44
N ASP A 711 16.37 1.87 -3.42
CA ASP A 711 16.20 3.00 -2.51
C ASP A 711 17.38 3.09 -1.53
N HIS A 712 17.73 1.95 -0.92
CA HIS A 712 18.85 1.84 0.00
C HIS A 712 19.40 0.40 0.03
N PHE A 713 20.53 0.25 0.71
CA PHE A 713 21.10 -1.05 1.07
C PHE A 713 20.89 -1.39 2.54
N THR A 714 20.68 -2.67 2.79
CA THR A 714 20.85 -3.30 4.11
C THR A 714 22.16 -4.08 4.13
N ALA A 715 22.85 -4.13 5.26
CA ALA A 715 24.15 -4.76 5.40
C ALA A 715 24.16 -5.75 6.57
N ASP A 716 24.38 -7.02 6.28
CA ASP A 716 24.56 -8.08 7.26
C ASP A 716 26.04 -8.43 7.40
N LEU A 717 26.51 -8.48 8.64
CA LEU A 717 27.92 -8.70 9.00
C LEU A 717 28.14 -10.11 9.51
N ASN A 718 29.22 -10.76 9.06
CA ASN A 718 29.71 -11.96 9.74
C ASN A 718 30.47 -11.60 11.04
N VAL A 719 30.94 -12.63 11.76
CA VAL A 719 31.82 -12.45 12.92
C VAL A 719 33.26 -12.77 12.48
N PRO A 720 34.08 -11.76 12.10
CA PRO A 720 35.46 -11.99 11.71
C PRO A 720 36.34 -12.35 12.91
N LEU A 721 37.43 -13.06 12.62
CA LEU A 721 38.47 -13.39 13.58
C LEU A 721 39.84 -13.10 12.98
N LEU A 722 40.72 -12.53 13.80
CA LEU A 722 42.14 -12.34 13.54
C LEU A 722 42.95 -13.53 14.09
N THR A 723 44.07 -13.85 13.45
CA THR A 723 44.97 -14.91 13.93
C THR A 723 45.87 -14.42 15.07
N THR A 724 46.03 -15.23 16.10
CA THR A 724 47.06 -15.06 17.13
C THR A 724 48.33 -15.83 16.72
N GLN A 725 49.48 -15.15 16.65
CA GLN A 725 50.71 -15.76 16.13
C GLN A 725 51.27 -16.84 17.07
N CYS A 726 51.24 -16.61 18.39
CA CYS A 726 51.51 -17.65 19.36
C CYS A 726 50.23 -18.11 20.06
N GLY A 727 49.50 -19.02 19.40
CA GLY A 727 48.20 -19.50 19.90
C GLY A 727 48.25 -20.21 21.26
N SER A 728 49.34 -20.92 21.59
CA SER A 728 49.49 -21.58 22.90
C SER A 728 49.68 -20.59 24.06
N GLY A 729 50.26 -19.42 23.78
CA GLY A 729 50.48 -18.34 24.76
C GLY A 729 49.44 -17.22 24.69
N GLY A 730 48.56 -17.22 23.68
CA GLY A 730 47.51 -16.23 23.47
C GLY A 730 48.02 -14.82 23.15
N PHE A 731 49.17 -14.71 22.46
CA PHE A 731 49.78 -13.42 22.16
C PHE A 731 50.40 -13.35 20.75
N SER A 732 50.61 -12.13 20.28
CA SER A 732 51.43 -11.79 19.11
C SER A 732 52.44 -10.71 19.51
N TYR A 733 53.59 -10.66 18.83
CA TYR A 733 54.56 -9.59 19.07
C TYR A 733 54.19 -8.31 18.30
N ILE A 734 54.44 -7.14 18.90
CA ILE A 734 54.31 -5.86 18.21
C ILE A 734 55.33 -5.81 17.05
N GLY A 735 54.84 -5.52 15.85
CA GLY A 735 55.59 -5.60 14.58
C GLY A 735 55.50 -6.95 13.86
N GLN A 736 54.91 -7.98 14.48
CA GLN A 736 54.66 -9.27 13.83
C GLN A 736 53.32 -9.21 13.09
N ALA A 737 53.32 -9.53 11.80
CA ALA A 737 52.11 -9.56 10.99
C ALA A 737 51.20 -10.74 11.37
N PHE A 738 49.89 -10.52 11.27
CA PHE A 738 48.83 -11.51 11.49
C PHE A 738 47.71 -11.35 10.45
N ASP A 739 47.02 -12.47 10.16
CA ASP A 739 45.99 -12.57 9.12
C ASP A 739 44.57 -12.64 9.70
N TYR A 740 43.57 -12.81 8.83
CA TYR A 740 42.22 -13.20 9.22
C TYR A 740 42.13 -14.73 9.35
N ALA A 741 41.77 -15.21 10.53
CA ALA A 741 41.33 -16.59 10.73
C ALA A 741 39.93 -16.80 10.13
N ILE A 742 39.07 -15.77 10.21
CA ILE A 742 37.80 -15.67 9.50
C ILE A 742 37.76 -14.28 8.87
N ASN A 743 37.76 -14.21 7.53
CA ASN A 743 37.71 -12.96 6.79
C ASN A 743 36.44 -12.15 7.11
N PRO A 744 36.52 -10.81 7.26
CA PRO A 744 35.34 -9.96 7.31
C PRO A 744 34.56 -10.05 6.00
N VAL A 745 33.24 -10.21 6.11
CA VAL A 745 32.30 -10.25 4.98
C VAL A 745 31.10 -9.37 5.31
N ILE A 746 30.83 -8.41 4.42
CA ILE A 746 29.59 -7.63 4.42
C ILE A 746 28.69 -8.21 3.33
N THR A 747 27.51 -8.69 3.69
CA THR A 747 26.46 -9.08 2.74
C THR A 747 25.52 -7.91 2.57
N VAL A 748 25.45 -7.37 1.35
CA VAL A 748 24.66 -6.18 1.01
C VAL A 748 23.40 -6.64 0.30
N THR A 749 22.23 -6.21 0.76
CA THR A 749 20.95 -6.48 0.09
C THR A 749 20.29 -5.18 -0.33
N ALA A 750 19.99 -5.05 -1.62
CA ALA A 750 19.30 -3.94 -2.25
C ALA A 750 17.81 -3.95 -1.90
N ARG A 751 17.28 -2.80 -1.48
CA ARG A 751 15.90 -2.65 -0.99
C ARG A 751 15.14 -1.60 -1.79
N ALA A 752 13.84 -1.82 -1.98
CA ALA A 752 12.90 -0.79 -2.36
C ALA A 752 12.47 0.02 -1.13
N ALA A 753 11.83 1.17 -1.33
CA ALA A 753 11.37 2.05 -0.24
C ALA A 753 10.44 1.34 0.77
N GLY A 754 9.62 0.38 0.30
CA GLY A 754 8.77 -0.47 1.14
C GLY A 754 9.49 -1.63 1.86
N GLY A 755 10.81 -1.74 1.75
CA GLY A 755 11.64 -2.76 2.42
C GLY A 755 11.76 -4.11 1.70
N THR A 756 11.06 -4.31 0.59
CA THR A 756 11.21 -5.52 -0.25
C THR A 756 12.57 -5.55 -0.94
N THR A 757 13.13 -6.74 -1.16
CA THR A 757 14.38 -6.90 -1.92
C THR A 757 14.14 -6.61 -3.41
N THR A 758 14.98 -5.78 -4.02
CA THR A 758 14.96 -5.52 -5.46
C THR A 758 15.74 -6.61 -6.21
N GLN A 759 15.02 -7.65 -6.66
CA GLN A 759 15.62 -8.85 -7.26
C GLN A 759 16.38 -8.58 -8.57
N ASN A 760 16.00 -7.51 -9.28
CA ASN A 760 16.62 -7.13 -10.55
C ASN A 760 17.93 -6.37 -10.37
N TYR A 761 18.32 -6.02 -9.14
CA TYR A 761 19.62 -5.43 -8.86
C TYR A 761 20.73 -6.49 -8.96
N THR A 762 21.13 -6.78 -10.19
CA THR A 762 22.18 -7.75 -10.55
C THR A 762 22.76 -7.42 -11.93
N SER A 763 23.87 -8.05 -12.30
CA SER A 763 24.54 -7.92 -13.60
C SER A 763 24.83 -6.46 -13.94
N SER A 764 24.35 -5.92 -15.06
CA SER A 764 24.60 -4.53 -15.46
C SER A 764 23.94 -3.49 -14.55
N PHE A 765 22.92 -3.89 -13.77
CA PHE A 765 22.25 -3.06 -12.78
C PHE A 765 22.94 -3.12 -11.40
N PHE A 766 23.83 -4.08 -11.16
CA PHE A 766 24.67 -4.08 -9.96
C PHE A 766 25.76 -3.01 -10.10
N LYS A 767 25.74 -2.00 -9.22
CA LYS A 767 26.56 -0.79 -9.34
C LYS A 767 27.61 -0.60 -8.24
N ILE A 768 27.73 -1.54 -7.31
CA ILE A 768 28.77 -1.46 -6.27
C ILE A 768 30.12 -1.78 -6.91
N THR A 769 31.08 -0.88 -6.78
CA THR A 769 32.44 -1.01 -7.32
C THR A 769 33.47 -0.54 -6.30
N ASN A 770 34.73 -0.99 -6.38
CA ASN A 770 35.76 -0.51 -5.45
C ASN A 770 35.90 1.02 -5.43
N PRO A 771 35.85 1.74 -6.58
CA PRO A 771 35.84 3.20 -6.58
C PRO A 771 34.60 3.85 -5.96
N SER A 772 33.45 3.15 -5.94
CA SER A 772 32.25 3.69 -5.28
C SER A 772 32.36 3.56 -3.76
N LEU A 773 32.95 2.48 -3.22
CA LEU A 773 33.15 2.32 -1.77
C LEU A 773 34.08 3.40 -1.20
N LEU A 774 33.64 4.11 -0.16
CA LEU A 774 34.37 5.24 0.43
C LEU A 774 34.82 4.95 1.86
N ASN A 775 35.77 5.77 2.34
CA ASN A 775 36.18 5.86 3.75
C ASN A 775 36.50 4.53 4.46
N ARG A 776 37.04 3.55 3.74
CA ARG A 776 37.53 2.30 4.33
C ARG A 776 38.62 2.60 5.37
N ALA A 777 38.37 2.26 6.64
CA ALA A 777 39.27 2.55 7.74
C ALA A 777 39.42 1.36 8.69
N TYR A 778 40.64 1.18 9.19
CA TYR A 778 40.96 0.28 10.30
C TYR A 778 41.40 1.13 11.48
N ALA A 779 40.87 0.84 12.66
CA ALA A 779 41.23 1.52 13.89
C ALA A 779 41.56 0.52 15.00
N ALA A 780 42.38 0.93 15.96
CA ALA A 780 42.62 0.17 17.18
C ALA A 780 42.41 1.07 18.40
N ALA A 781 41.81 0.54 19.47
CA ALA A 781 41.60 1.30 20.70
C ALA A 781 42.92 1.58 21.46
N THR A 782 43.92 0.73 21.29
CA THR A 782 45.26 0.85 21.88
C THR A 782 46.30 0.36 20.87
N GLY A 783 47.49 0.96 20.90
CA GLY A 783 48.52 0.74 19.89
C GLY A 783 48.24 1.48 18.58
N THR A 784 49.24 1.52 17.70
CA THR A 784 49.10 2.09 16.34
C THR A 784 49.20 0.98 15.31
N LEU A 785 48.20 0.84 14.42
CA LEU A 785 48.24 -0.17 13.36
C LEU A 785 49.19 0.24 12.23
N ASP A 786 49.91 -0.73 11.69
CA ASP A 786 50.55 -0.66 10.39
C ASP A 786 49.68 -1.38 9.36
N LEU A 787 49.12 -0.59 8.44
CA LEU A 787 48.19 -1.03 7.40
C LEU A 787 48.89 -1.31 6.06
N SER A 788 50.23 -1.22 6.00
CA SER A 788 50.99 -1.37 4.75
C SER A 788 50.88 -2.77 4.13
N GLY A 789 50.56 -3.78 4.93
CA GLY A 789 50.31 -5.14 4.46
C GLY A 789 48.93 -5.37 3.85
N LEU A 790 47.97 -4.44 4.04
CA LEU A 790 46.63 -4.58 3.50
C LEU A 790 46.57 -4.31 1.98
N PRO A 791 45.67 -4.97 1.24
CA PRO A 791 45.47 -4.66 -0.17
C PRO A 791 44.93 -3.23 -0.39
N ALA A 792 45.28 -2.64 -1.52
CA ALA A 792 44.81 -1.30 -1.89
C ALA A 792 43.27 -1.24 -2.02
N SER A 793 42.66 -0.10 -1.66
CA SER A 793 41.20 0.08 -1.70
C SER A 793 40.58 -0.06 -3.09
N GLY A 794 41.36 0.14 -4.16
CA GLY A 794 40.91 -0.06 -5.53
C GLY A 794 40.71 -1.53 -5.94
N ILE A 795 41.12 -2.49 -5.11
CA ILE A 795 40.99 -3.94 -5.36
C ILE A 795 40.36 -4.71 -4.18
N ASP A 796 40.28 -4.11 -3.00
CA ASP A 796 39.71 -4.73 -1.80
C ASP A 796 38.68 -3.78 -1.18
N PRO A 797 37.51 -4.28 -0.73
CA PRO A 797 37.10 -5.69 -0.69
C PRO A 797 36.89 -6.31 -2.07
N GLN A 798 36.97 -7.65 -2.15
CA GLN A 798 36.51 -8.39 -3.33
C GLN A 798 34.99 -8.33 -3.38
N ILE A 799 34.47 -7.78 -4.48
CA ILE A 799 33.03 -7.57 -4.69
C ILE A 799 32.49 -8.71 -5.55
N ALA A 800 31.41 -9.35 -5.09
CA ALA A 800 30.67 -10.32 -5.89
C ALA A 800 29.19 -9.98 -5.90
N ASP A 801 28.59 -10.04 -7.09
CA ASP A 801 27.15 -10.04 -7.28
C ASP A 801 26.64 -11.47 -7.12
N ALA A 802 25.82 -11.72 -6.10
CA ALA A 802 25.23 -13.02 -5.80
C ALA A 802 23.87 -13.23 -6.49
N GLY A 803 23.38 -12.22 -7.24
CA GLY A 803 22.06 -12.22 -7.87
C GLY A 803 20.94 -11.89 -6.90
N ALA A 804 19.73 -11.74 -7.45
CA ALA A 804 18.49 -11.49 -6.69
C ALA A 804 18.59 -10.32 -5.69
N GLY A 805 19.31 -9.25 -6.07
CA GLY A 805 19.47 -8.06 -5.23
C GLY A 805 20.50 -8.19 -4.11
N VAL A 806 21.34 -9.23 -4.11
CA VAL A 806 22.33 -9.49 -3.06
C VAL A 806 23.75 -9.39 -3.63
N GLY A 807 24.63 -8.68 -2.92
CA GLY A 807 26.07 -8.63 -3.17
C GLY A 807 26.88 -8.96 -1.92
N SER A 808 28.15 -9.28 -2.08
CA SER A 808 29.08 -9.52 -0.96
C SER A 808 30.38 -8.75 -1.12
N LEU A 809 30.88 -8.22 -0.01
CA LEU A 809 32.19 -7.56 0.12
C LEU A 809 33.08 -8.42 1.02
N LEU A 810 34.05 -9.11 0.44
CA LEU A 810 35.00 -9.98 1.16
C LEU A 810 36.35 -9.28 1.33
N PHE A 811 36.76 -9.05 2.58
CA PHE A 811 38.02 -8.38 2.89
C PHE A 811 39.18 -9.36 3.02
N SER A 812 40.34 -8.99 2.47
CA SER A 812 41.59 -9.76 2.56
C SER A 812 42.64 -9.06 3.41
N ALA A 813 43.44 -9.85 4.13
CA ALA A 813 44.54 -9.34 4.96
C ALA A 813 45.80 -8.98 4.14
N GLY A 814 45.86 -9.34 2.85
CA GLY A 814 47.05 -9.10 2.02
C GLY A 814 48.26 -9.89 2.52
N SER A 815 49.30 -9.18 2.99
CA SER A 815 50.46 -9.78 3.66
C SER A 815 50.37 -9.74 5.20
N GLY A 816 49.22 -9.33 5.74
CA GLY A 816 48.92 -9.31 7.17
C GLY A 816 48.84 -7.90 7.77
N LEU A 817 48.05 -7.79 8.83
CA LEU A 817 47.95 -6.63 9.72
C LEU A 817 49.05 -6.71 10.79
N SER A 818 49.58 -5.57 11.23
CA SER A 818 50.48 -5.57 12.39
C SER A 818 50.32 -4.27 13.20
N PHE A 819 50.89 -4.25 14.40
CA PHE A 819 51.08 -3.01 15.15
C PHE A 819 52.45 -2.41 14.85
N LEU A 820 52.50 -1.10 14.62
CA LEU A 820 53.72 -0.36 14.36
C LEU A 820 54.66 -0.47 15.57
N ARG A 821 55.85 -1.02 15.34
CA ARG A 821 56.91 -1.13 16.35
C ARG A 821 57.78 0.13 16.35
N SER A 822 57.56 1.04 17.29
CA SER A 822 58.28 2.33 17.34
C SER A 822 59.10 2.56 18.61
N SER A 823 58.56 2.21 19.78
CA SER A 823 59.24 2.29 21.08
C SER A 823 58.74 1.21 22.02
N GLU A 824 59.44 1.01 23.14
CA GLU A 824 59.01 0.10 24.21
C GLU A 824 57.57 0.43 24.65
N GLU A 825 56.70 -0.57 24.59
CA GLU A 825 55.28 -0.45 24.91
C GLU A 825 54.86 -1.59 25.83
N ALA A 826 54.10 -1.25 26.88
CA ALA A 826 53.55 -2.24 27.80
C ALA A 826 52.57 -3.16 27.07
N ALA A 827 52.44 -4.41 27.52
CA ALA A 827 51.49 -5.34 26.93
C ALA A 827 50.05 -4.81 27.01
N PHE A 828 49.29 -4.99 25.93
CA PHE A 828 47.88 -4.60 25.84
C PHE A 828 47.08 -5.65 25.06
N ASP A 829 45.76 -5.66 25.21
CA ASP A 829 44.88 -6.48 24.37
C ASP A 829 44.43 -5.65 23.17
N ALA A 830 44.58 -6.20 21.96
CA ALA A 830 44.16 -5.56 20.73
C ALA A 830 42.63 -5.55 20.62
N ASP A 831 42.08 -4.38 20.33
CA ASP A 831 40.67 -4.16 19.98
C ASP A 831 40.66 -3.39 18.66
N ILE A 832 40.39 -4.09 17.56
CA ILE A 832 40.50 -3.59 16.19
C ILE A 832 39.12 -3.52 15.55
N SER A 833 38.79 -2.37 14.97
CA SER A 833 37.58 -2.18 14.17
C SER A 833 37.88 -1.99 12.68
N LEU A 834 36.90 -2.32 11.84
CA LEU A 834 36.92 -2.10 10.40
C LEU A 834 35.61 -1.41 10.00
N SER A 835 35.70 -0.26 9.36
CA SER A 835 34.56 0.50 8.84
C SER A 835 34.71 0.84 7.36
N ILE A 836 33.58 0.97 6.66
CA ILE A 836 33.51 1.37 5.25
C ILE A 836 32.15 1.99 4.92
N ASP A 837 32.12 2.98 4.03
CA ASP A 837 30.86 3.47 3.46
C ASP A 837 30.51 2.63 2.23
N VAL A 838 29.37 1.93 2.32
CA VAL A 838 28.84 1.12 1.21
C VAL A 838 27.91 2.00 0.38
N ILE A 839 28.44 2.44 -0.77
CA ILE A 839 27.72 3.23 -1.76
C ILE A 839 27.99 2.69 -3.15
N ASP A 840 26.99 2.74 -4.03
CA ASP A 840 27.11 2.34 -5.43
C ASP A 840 27.38 3.54 -6.37
N THR A 841 27.60 3.29 -7.66
CA THR A 841 27.88 4.38 -8.61
C THR A 841 26.66 5.26 -8.93
N ASP A 842 25.46 4.86 -8.56
CA ASP A 842 24.22 5.65 -8.69
C ASP A 842 23.95 6.49 -7.44
N GLY A 843 24.77 6.34 -6.38
CA GLY A 843 24.68 7.09 -5.14
C GLY A 843 23.82 6.43 -4.06
N VAL A 844 23.37 5.18 -4.26
CA VAL A 844 22.59 4.43 -3.27
C VAL A 844 23.50 4.03 -2.11
N THR A 845 23.09 4.30 -0.87
CA THR A 845 23.87 4.01 0.35
C THR A 845 23.19 2.99 1.25
N THR A 846 23.94 2.44 2.22
CA THR A 846 23.32 1.78 3.38
C THR A 846 22.63 2.80 4.29
N LEU A 847 21.56 2.37 4.99
CA LEU A 847 20.89 3.22 6.00
C LEU A 847 21.80 3.51 7.21
N ALA A 848 22.65 2.55 7.57
CA ALA A 848 23.72 2.72 8.54
C ALA A 848 25.05 2.87 7.78
N SER A 849 25.59 4.09 7.76
CA SER A 849 26.90 4.39 7.18
C SER A 849 27.73 5.18 8.21
N PRO A 850 28.99 4.80 8.48
CA PRO A 850 29.68 3.66 7.89
C PRO A 850 29.12 2.32 8.40
N VAL A 851 29.28 1.28 7.58
CA VAL A 851 29.10 -0.11 8.01
C VAL A 851 30.35 -0.53 8.78
N GLU A 852 30.19 -1.05 9.99
CA GLU A 852 31.31 -1.26 10.92
C GLU A 852 31.30 -2.63 11.60
N PHE A 853 32.45 -3.32 11.56
CA PHE A 853 32.80 -4.38 12.51
C PHE A 853 33.46 -3.73 13.73
N SER A 854 32.70 -3.51 14.80
CA SER A 854 33.12 -2.66 15.93
C SER A 854 34.31 -3.22 16.72
N THR A 855 34.38 -4.54 16.88
CA THR A 855 35.52 -5.24 17.49
C THR A 855 35.69 -6.59 16.82
N MET A 856 36.83 -6.82 16.20
CA MET A 856 37.20 -8.13 15.64
C MET A 856 37.90 -8.97 16.70
N GLY A 857 37.39 -10.18 16.92
CA GLY A 857 37.98 -11.12 17.89
C GLY A 857 39.29 -11.74 17.38
N PHE A 858 40.02 -12.39 18.28
CA PHE A 858 41.19 -13.22 17.95
C PHE A 858 40.88 -14.69 18.21
N ASP A 859 41.48 -15.60 17.43
CA ASP A 859 41.22 -17.03 17.52
C ASP A 859 41.76 -17.68 18.81
N ASN A 860 42.92 -17.23 19.32
CA ASN A 860 43.54 -17.79 20.54
C ASN A 860 44.02 -16.74 21.56
N GLY A 861 43.76 -15.44 21.36
CA GLY A 861 44.09 -14.37 22.31
C GLY A 861 44.55 -13.09 21.64
N ALA A 862 44.19 -11.94 22.24
CA ALA A 862 44.42 -10.62 21.64
C ALA A 862 45.67 -9.90 22.20
N SER A 863 46.47 -10.55 23.05
CA SER A 863 47.58 -9.89 23.74
C SER A 863 48.68 -9.50 22.76
N MET A 864 49.03 -8.22 22.72
CA MET A 864 50.13 -7.66 21.96
C MET A 864 51.29 -7.33 22.91
N ARG A 865 52.49 -7.79 22.57
CA ARG A 865 53.66 -7.67 23.45
C ARG A 865 54.87 -7.10 22.71
N TYR A 866 55.53 -6.11 23.30
CA TYR A 866 56.80 -5.62 22.78
C TYR A 866 57.92 -6.60 23.15
N GLY A 867 58.29 -7.47 22.22
CA GLY A 867 59.25 -8.55 22.43
C GLY A 867 60.69 -8.21 22.07
N ARG A 868 61.64 -8.96 22.62
CA ARG A 868 63.02 -9.07 22.13
C ARG A 868 63.59 -10.46 22.41
N VAL A 869 64.60 -10.87 21.67
CA VAL A 869 65.46 -12.01 22.08
C VAL A 869 66.64 -11.46 22.83
N ARG A 870 66.95 -12.02 24.00
CA ARG A 870 68.11 -11.64 24.79
C ARG A 870 69.12 -12.76 24.84
N LEU A 871 70.35 -12.41 24.49
CA LEU A 871 71.52 -13.26 24.62
C LEU A 871 72.45 -12.68 25.70
N LEU A 872 72.96 -13.52 26.61
CA LEU A 872 73.85 -13.09 27.69
C LEU A 872 75.23 -13.73 27.56
N ASN A 873 76.25 -12.95 27.91
CA ASN A 873 77.61 -13.46 28.03
C ASN A 873 77.66 -14.64 28.99
N ALA A 874 78.49 -15.63 28.64
CA ALA A 874 78.64 -16.86 29.41
C ALA A 874 80.11 -17.16 29.64
N LEU A 875 80.44 -17.64 30.84
CA LEU A 875 81.80 -17.95 31.27
C LEU A 875 81.81 -19.36 31.86
N GLY A 876 82.78 -20.19 31.50
CA GLY A 876 82.92 -21.52 32.07
C GLY A 876 84.26 -22.17 31.79
N SER A 877 84.43 -23.40 32.26
CA SER A 877 85.62 -24.20 31.94
C SER A 877 85.55 -24.71 30.51
N GLU A 878 86.70 -24.73 29.85
CA GLU A 878 86.99 -25.42 28.60
C GLU A 878 86.71 -26.93 28.62
N LEU A 879 86.46 -27.52 29.79
CA LEU A 879 86.19 -28.95 29.99
C LEU A 879 84.70 -29.28 30.17
N VAL A 880 83.82 -28.28 30.26
CA VAL A 880 82.39 -28.46 30.53
C VAL A 880 81.58 -27.70 29.49
N ASN A 881 80.52 -28.33 28.97
CA ASN A 881 79.62 -27.69 28.02
C ASN A 881 79.05 -26.42 28.65
N LEU A 882 79.12 -25.32 27.91
CA LEU A 882 78.80 -24.00 28.44
C LEU A 882 77.35 -23.65 28.13
N ALA A 883 76.55 -23.44 29.17
CA ALA A 883 75.21 -22.86 29.02
C ALA A 883 75.34 -21.38 28.66
N VAL A 884 74.79 -20.97 27.53
CA VAL A 884 74.72 -19.57 27.11
C VAL A 884 73.26 -19.13 27.25
N PRO A 885 72.91 -18.27 28.22
CA PRO A 885 71.52 -17.89 28.42
C PRO A 885 70.98 -17.15 27.20
N MET A 886 70.01 -17.78 26.52
CA MET A 886 69.29 -17.24 25.38
C MET A 886 67.80 -17.38 25.66
N ARG A 887 67.06 -16.27 25.65
CA ARG A 887 65.62 -16.28 25.93
C ARG A 887 64.85 -15.18 25.22
N THR A 888 63.58 -15.39 24.96
CA THR A 888 62.66 -14.28 24.63
C THR A 888 62.26 -13.52 25.89
N GLU A 889 62.17 -12.20 25.76
CA GLU A 889 61.69 -11.28 26.79
C GLU A 889 60.58 -10.39 26.21
N TYR A 890 59.72 -9.85 27.07
CA TYR A 890 58.84 -8.74 26.70
C TYR A 890 58.89 -7.62 27.73
N PHE A 891 58.59 -6.41 27.27
CA PHE A 891 58.50 -5.23 28.10
C PHE A 891 57.19 -5.23 28.90
N VAL A 892 57.29 -5.09 30.22
CA VAL A 892 56.12 -5.01 31.11
C VAL A 892 55.70 -3.55 31.28
N ASP A 893 56.60 -2.73 31.79
CA ASP A 893 56.44 -1.29 31.99
C ASP A 893 57.81 -0.65 32.26
N ALA A 894 57.89 0.68 32.33
CA ALA A 894 59.14 1.40 32.55
C ALA A 894 59.78 1.15 33.94
N ALA A 895 59.03 0.67 34.93
CA ALA A 895 59.55 0.39 36.27
C ALA A 895 60.16 -1.01 36.39
N THR A 896 59.56 -1.98 35.70
CA THR A 896 59.93 -3.40 35.71
C THR A 896 60.91 -3.71 34.58
N GLY A 897 60.76 -3.05 33.43
CA GLY A 897 61.50 -3.31 32.21
C GLY A 897 61.13 -4.64 31.56
N PHE A 898 62.10 -5.28 30.93
CA PHE A 898 61.93 -6.56 30.26
C PHE A 898 62.02 -7.75 31.23
N VAL A 899 61.09 -8.69 31.07
CA VAL A 899 61.06 -9.97 31.79
C VAL A 899 61.04 -11.14 30.81
N THR A 900 61.45 -12.32 31.27
CA THR A 900 61.38 -13.55 30.46
C THR A 900 59.96 -13.84 30.02
N HIS A 901 59.77 -14.15 28.74
CA HIS A 901 58.46 -14.41 28.17
C HIS A 901 58.04 -15.88 28.39
N THR A 902 57.56 -16.20 29.59
CA THR A 902 57.23 -17.59 29.95
C THR A 902 56.06 -18.19 29.17
N ASP A 903 55.25 -17.37 28.50
CA ASP A 903 54.15 -17.85 27.65
C ASP A 903 54.62 -18.16 26.22
N ASP A 904 55.87 -17.82 25.87
CA ASP A 904 56.39 -18.04 24.52
C ASP A 904 56.81 -19.50 24.34
N SER A 905 56.09 -20.17 23.46
CA SER A 905 56.39 -21.52 23.00
C SER A 905 56.32 -21.63 21.48
N CYS A 906 56.41 -20.49 20.79
CA CYS A 906 56.17 -20.38 19.35
C CYS A 906 57.32 -19.72 18.60
N THR A 907 58.17 -18.93 19.26
CA THR A 907 59.37 -18.38 18.63
C THR A 907 60.33 -19.51 18.28
N ASP A 908 60.58 -19.70 16.99
CA ASP A 908 61.38 -20.78 16.44
C ASP A 908 62.30 -20.30 15.32
N ASN A 909 62.99 -21.25 14.67
CA ASN A 909 63.81 -21.06 13.47
C ASN A 909 64.84 -19.92 13.52
N LEU A 910 65.38 -19.61 14.70
CA LEU A 910 66.42 -18.59 14.85
C LEU A 910 67.80 -19.17 14.52
N ALA A 911 68.50 -18.54 13.56
CA ALA A 911 69.81 -18.99 13.13
C ALA A 911 70.91 -18.36 13.99
N LEU A 912 71.83 -19.18 14.50
CA LEU A 912 72.99 -18.73 15.27
C LEU A 912 74.26 -18.69 14.43
N SER A 913 75.12 -17.72 14.74
CA SER A 913 76.45 -17.61 14.16
C SER A 913 77.52 -17.57 15.26
N LEU A 914 78.64 -18.23 15.00
CA LEU A 914 79.82 -18.23 15.87
C LEU A 914 80.97 -17.53 15.16
N ALA A 915 81.40 -16.38 15.69
CA ALA A 915 82.38 -15.51 15.06
C ALA A 915 83.40 -14.97 16.08
N ASN A 916 84.38 -14.21 15.58
CA ASN A 916 85.32 -13.43 16.40
C ASN A 916 86.01 -14.25 17.51
N PHE A 917 86.47 -15.44 17.17
CA PHE A 917 87.23 -16.31 18.06
C PHE A 917 88.53 -15.63 18.54
N THR A 918 88.82 -15.67 19.84
CA THR A 918 90.00 -15.04 20.45
C THR A 918 90.79 -15.97 21.37
N ALA A 919 92.02 -15.56 21.70
CA ALA A 919 92.99 -16.32 22.50
C ALA A 919 93.27 -17.72 21.92
N ASN A 920 93.16 -18.79 22.71
CA ASN A 920 93.47 -20.15 22.27
C ASN A 920 92.25 -20.90 21.73
N LEU A 921 91.12 -20.24 21.52
CA LEU A 921 89.94 -20.83 20.89
C LEU A 921 89.91 -20.52 19.39
N THR A 922 89.71 -21.53 18.55
CA THR A 922 89.65 -21.39 17.09
C THR A 922 88.37 -22.00 16.48
N THR A 923 88.07 -21.66 15.23
CA THR A 923 86.86 -22.11 14.53
C THR A 923 86.79 -23.64 14.46
N GLY A 924 85.65 -24.20 14.86
CA GLY A 924 85.39 -25.64 14.84
C GLY A 924 85.75 -26.37 16.13
N GLU A 925 86.36 -25.69 17.11
CA GLU A 925 86.65 -26.26 18.43
C GLU A 925 85.43 -26.24 19.36
N THR A 926 84.47 -25.34 19.12
CA THR A 926 83.15 -25.35 19.77
C THR A 926 82.06 -25.20 18.71
N CYS A 927 80.85 -25.58 19.09
CA CYS A 927 79.65 -25.62 18.25
C CYS A 927 78.41 -25.69 19.16
N VAL A 928 77.23 -25.43 18.61
CA VAL A 928 75.98 -25.54 19.37
C VAL A 928 75.62 -27.01 19.58
N LEU A 929 75.33 -27.39 20.82
CA LEU A 929 74.81 -28.72 21.12
C LEU A 929 73.38 -28.82 20.62
N ASP A 930 73.17 -29.56 19.54
CA ASP A 930 71.89 -29.59 18.83
C ASP A 930 71.60 -30.98 18.23
N THR A 931 70.68 -31.09 17.28
CA THR A 931 70.28 -32.31 16.57
C THR A 931 71.35 -32.88 15.64
N GLY A 932 72.38 -32.09 15.30
CA GLY A 932 73.51 -32.50 14.46
C GLY A 932 74.14 -31.28 13.77
N SER A 933 74.85 -31.48 12.66
CA SER A 933 75.43 -30.38 11.86
C SER A 933 74.70 -30.28 10.51
N PRO A 934 74.15 -29.11 10.14
CA PRO A 934 74.23 -27.83 10.86
C PRO A 934 73.24 -27.67 12.03
N GLY A 935 72.38 -28.66 12.31
CA GLY A 935 71.41 -28.59 13.41
C GLY A 935 70.30 -27.56 13.14
N ASP A 936 69.34 -27.45 14.06
CA ASP A 936 68.23 -26.50 13.93
C ASP A 936 68.66 -25.05 14.21
N SER A 937 69.75 -24.87 14.97
CA SER A 937 70.44 -23.59 15.20
C SER A 937 71.28 -23.10 14.02
N GLY A 938 71.55 -23.93 13.01
CA GLY A 938 72.47 -23.62 11.90
C GLY A 938 73.97 -23.70 12.26
N ALA A 939 74.33 -23.77 13.56
CA ALA A 939 75.69 -23.83 14.09
C ALA A 939 75.98 -25.11 14.90
N GLY A 940 75.19 -26.16 14.65
CA GLY A 940 75.19 -27.41 15.40
C GLY A 940 76.45 -28.28 15.21
N CYS A 941 76.80 -29.01 16.26
CA CYS A 941 77.93 -29.94 16.29
C CYS A 941 77.78 -31.13 15.33
N ALA A 942 78.89 -31.70 14.87
CA ALA A 942 78.89 -32.87 13.98
C ALA A 942 78.14 -34.09 14.54
N VAL A 943 78.07 -34.21 15.86
CA VAL A 943 77.32 -35.26 16.57
C VAL A 943 76.21 -34.60 17.38
N THR A 944 75.04 -35.24 17.38
CA THR A 944 73.90 -34.83 18.19
C THR A 944 74.26 -34.68 19.67
N GLY A 945 73.90 -33.53 20.26
CA GLY A 945 74.15 -33.22 21.66
C GLY A 945 73.33 -34.08 22.64
N PRO A 946 73.70 -34.12 23.94
CA PRO A 946 72.92 -34.78 24.98
C PRO A 946 71.51 -34.19 25.08
N ALA A 947 70.47 -35.03 25.20
CA ALA A 947 69.07 -34.59 25.12
C ALA A 947 68.69 -33.43 26.06
N GLY A 948 69.30 -33.32 27.26
CA GLY A 948 69.04 -32.22 28.20
C GLY A 948 69.78 -30.91 27.91
N GLN A 949 70.69 -30.89 26.91
CA GLN A 949 71.52 -29.73 26.55
C GLN A 949 71.33 -29.34 25.08
N ARG A 950 70.30 -29.87 24.41
CA ARG A 950 70.03 -29.53 23.02
C ARG A 950 69.40 -28.15 22.95
N TYR A 951 69.88 -27.36 21.99
CA TYR A 951 69.19 -26.17 21.51
C TYR A 951 67.74 -26.52 21.20
N ARG A 952 66.85 -25.59 21.53
CA ARG A 952 65.41 -25.78 21.50
C ARG A 952 64.78 -24.75 20.59
N THR A 953 64.05 -25.24 19.61
CA THR A 953 63.27 -24.45 18.67
C THR A 953 61.98 -25.22 18.36
N PRO A 954 60.77 -24.68 18.64
CA PRO A 954 60.51 -23.41 19.31
C PRO A 954 61.07 -23.36 20.76
N ALA A 955 61.24 -22.15 21.28
CA ALA A 955 61.55 -21.95 22.69
C ALA A 955 60.52 -22.64 23.60
N LEU A 956 60.89 -22.96 24.85
CA LEU A 956 59.93 -23.42 25.86
C LEU A 956 59.93 -22.42 27.01
N ALA A 957 58.79 -21.78 27.24
CA ALA A 957 58.65 -20.70 28.19
C ALA A 957 59.70 -19.59 27.96
N GLY A 958 59.92 -19.29 26.69
CA GLY A 958 60.89 -18.34 26.19
C GLY A 958 62.35 -18.80 26.26
N ASP A 959 62.69 -19.98 26.78
CA ASP A 959 64.07 -20.48 26.86
C ASP A 959 64.44 -21.40 25.69
N PHE A 960 65.55 -21.08 25.01
CA PHE A 960 66.09 -21.84 23.88
C PHE A 960 67.06 -22.95 24.30
N ASN A 961 67.37 -23.09 25.60
CA ASN A 961 68.27 -24.13 26.13
C ASN A 961 69.62 -24.20 25.37
N LEU A 962 70.23 -23.05 25.10
CA LEU A 962 71.45 -22.94 24.29
C LEU A 962 72.68 -23.40 25.08
N PHE A 963 73.38 -24.40 24.54
CA PHE A 963 74.67 -24.86 25.05
C PHE A 963 75.71 -24.92 23.94
N LEU A 964 76.94 -24.53 24.28
CA LEU A 964 78.12 -24.73 23.44
C LEU A 964 78.92 -25.94 23.92
N GLN A 965 79.41 -26.75 22.96
CA GLN A 965 80.28 -27.89 23.26
C GLN A 965 81.59 -27.41 23.90
N ALA A 966 82.01 -28.07 24.98
CA ALA A 966 83.31 -27.83 25.60
C ALA A 966 84.44 -28.03 24.58
N PRO A 967 85.32 -27.05 24.36
CA PRO A 967 86.37 -27.15 23.35
C PRO A 967 87.52 -28.08 23.74
N GLY A 968 87.63 -28.44 25.02
CA GLY A 968 88.67 -29.33 25.54
C GLY A 968 89.86 -28.58 26.17
N ALA A 969 90.71 -29.34 26.86
CA ALA A 969 91.84 -28.80 27.62
C ALA A 969 92.81 -28.01 26.72
N GLY A 970 93.15 -26.79 27.10
CA GLY A 970 94.11 -25.93 26.39
C GLY A 970 93.50 -24.99 25.35
N ASN A 971 92.17 -25.05 25.16
CA ASN A 971 91.42 -24.15 24.28
C ASN A 971 90.72 -23.06 25.09
N ASP A 972 91.49 -22.33 25.91
CA ASP A 972 91.02 -21.19 26.71
C ASP A 972 90.95 -19.91 25.87
N GLY A 973 89.74 -19.41 25.67
CA GLY A 973 89.47 -18.27 24.79
C GLY A 973 87.98 -17.96 24.70
N SER A 974 87.61 -17.06 23.80
CA SER A 974 86.22 -16.63 23.64
C SER A 974 85.74 -16.71 22.21
N VAL A 975 84.43 -16.85 22.05
CA VAL A 975 83.71 -16.77 20.77
C VAL A 975 82.55 -15.80 20.94
N GLU A 976 82.27 -15.00 19.91
CA GLU A 976 81.04 -14.24 19.83
C GLU A 976 79.94 -15.13 19.24
N VAL A 977 78.83 -15.19 19.96
CA VAL A 977 77.59 -15.83 19.54
C VAL A 977 76.65 -14.72 19.13
N SER A 978 76.14 -14.74 17.91
CA SER A 978 75.03 -13.88 17.47
C SER A 978 73.86 -14.74 17.02
N VAL A 979 72.67 -14.17 17.02
CA VAL A 979 71.46 -14.82 16.50
C VAL A 979 70.71 -13.86 15.59
N ASP A 980 70.38 -14.33 14.39
CA ASP A 980 69.53 -13.63 13.42
C ASP A 980 68.08 -13.76 13.89
N VAL A 981 67.47 -12.63 14.24
CA VAL A 981 66.10 -12.58 14.75
C VAL A 981 65.21 -11.76 13.83
N PRO A 982 63.90 -12.08 13.75
CA PRO A 982 62.95 -11.22 13.04
C PRO A 982 63.01 -9.78 13.57
N ALA A 983 62.79 -8.80 12.70
CA ALA A 983 62.83 -7.37 13.06
C ALA A 983 61.95 -7.00 14.28
N TRP A 984 60.88 -7.76 14.54
CA TRP A 984 60.02 -7.58 15.72
C TRP A 984 60.58 -8.18 17.04
N LEU A 985 61.78 -8.77 17.02
CA LEU A 985 62.57 -9.23 18.17
C LEU A 985 63.95 -8.58 18.29
N GLU A 986 64.36 -7.78 17.31
CA GLU A 986 65.56 -6.92 17.40
C GLU A 986 65.38 -5.85 18.48
N TYR A 987 66.48 -5.38 19.04
CA TYR A 987 66.50 -4.36 20.09
C TYR A 987 67.78 -3.52 20.03
N ASP A 988 67.75 -2.30 20.57
CA ASP A 988 68.90 -1.40 20.69
C ASP A 988 69.74 -1.79 21.93
N TRP A 989 70.86 -2.49 21.70
CA TRP A 989 71.74 -3.02 22.73
C TRP A 989 72.91 -2.09 23.07
N ASP A 990 73.35 -1.26 22.12
CA ASP A 990 74.56 -0.44 22.27
C ASP A 990 74.29 1.03 22.62
N ALA A 991 73.06 1.52 22.43
CA ALA A 991 72.61 2.90 22.66
C ALA A 991 73.51 3.97 21.99
N ALA A 992 74.42 3.57 21.11
CA ALA A 992 75.52 4.36 20.56
C ALA A 992 75.43 4.47 19.04
N ALA A 993 74.84 3.49 18.37
CA ALA A 993 74.37 3.57 16.99
C ALA A 993 72.85 3.76 16.96
N ALA A 994 72.34 4.48 15.95
CA ALA A 994 70.90 4.60 15.77
C ALA A 994 70.37 3.35 15.05
N GLY A 995 69.57 2.52 15.72
CA GLY A 995 68.97 1.33 15.11
C GLY A 995 68.49 0.32 16.15
N VAL A 996 67.86 -0.75 15.67
CA VAL A 996 67.71 -2.01 16.41
C VAL A 996 68.62 -3.03 15.74
N GLU A 997 69.11 -4.00 16.51
CA GLU A 997 70.04 -5.01 15.99
C GLU A 997 69.81 -6.39 16.61
N ASP A 998 70.34 -7.40 15.91
CA ASP A 998 70.44 -8.78 16.39
C ASP A 998 71.23 -8.85 17.71
N PRO A 999 70.76 -9.62 18.71
CA PRO A 999 71.48 -9.75 19.96
C PRO A 999 72.76 -10.60 19.78
N SER A 1000 73.87 -10.13 20.37
CA SER A 1000 75.11 -10.89 20.47
C SER A 1000 75.61 -11.05 21.91
N ALA A 1001 76.43 -12.06 22.13
CA ALA A 1001 77.05 -12.35 23.41
C ALA A 1001 78.43 -12.97 23.25
N THR A 1002 79.30 -12.77 24.23
CA THR A 1002 80.59 -13.43 24.33
C THR A 1002 80.50 -14.67 25.21
N ALA A 1003 80.84 -15.83 24.65
CA ALA A 1003 81.00 -17.08 25.39
C ALA A 1003 82.50 -17.35 25.58
N ALA A 1004 82.99 -17.39 26.83
CA ALA A 1004 84.40 -17.61 27.14
C ALA A 1004 84.64 -18.90 27.94
N PHE A 1005 85.65 -19.64 27.50
CA PHE A 1005 86.11 -20.90 28.08
C PHE A 1005 87.46 -20.70 28.78
N GLY A 1006 87.67 -21.36 29.92
CA GLY A 1006 88.90 -21.29 30.71
C GLY A 1006 88.94 -20.16 31.75
N ILE A 1007 87.82 -19.46 31.97
CA ILE A 1007 87.68 -18.43 33.02
C ILE A 1007 86.84 -19.00 34.16
N TYR A 1008 87.45 -19.14 35.35
CA TYR A 1008 86.77 -19.61 36.56
C TYR A 1008 86.07 -18.46 37.28
N ASP A 1009 84.79 -18.65 37.65
CA ASP A 1009 84.18 -17.86 38.72
C ASP A 1009 84.93 -18.17 40.04
N GLY A 1010 85.22 -17.15 40.84
CA GLY A 1010 86.12 -17.27 41.99
C GLY A 1010 85.59 -18.19 43.11
N ASP A 1011 86.42 -18.47 44.12
CA ASP A 1011 86.10 -19.29 45.31
C ASP A 1011 84.69 -19.01 45.86
N SER A 1012 83.92 -20.08 46.08
CA SER A 1012 82.56 -20.13 46.69
C SER A 1012 82.36 -19.34 48.00
N ARG A 1013 83.42 -18.83 48.64
CA ARG A 1013 83.38 -17.95 49.81
C ARG A 1013 83.41 -16.45 49.49
N ARG A 1014 83.48 -16.07 48.22
CA ARG A 1014 83.40 -14.66 47.79
C ARG A 1014 81.97 -14.29 47.41
N ILE A 1015 81.35 -13.49 48.26
CA ILE A 1015 79.98 -12.98 48.10
C ILE A 1015 79.89 -11.72 47.22
N TYR A 1016 81.00 -11.24 46.65
CA TYR A 1016 81.01 -10.18 45.64
C TYR A 1016 82.32 -10.18 44.82
N LEU A 1017 82.18 -10.06 43.49
CA LEU A 1017 83.25 -9.76 42.55
C LEU A 1017 82.79 -8.55 41.71
N ARG A 1018 83.51 -7.44 41.76
CA ARG A 1018 83.25 -6.26 40.90
C ARG A 1018 84.20 -6.30 39.71
N GLN A 1019 83.67 -6.57 38.52
CA GLN A 1019 84.38 -6.23 37.30
C GLN A 1019 84.16 -4.74 37.03
N VAL A 1020 85.25 -4.01 36.85
CA VAL A 1020 85.24 -2.65 36.32
C VAL A 1020 85.58 -2.81 34.84
N PHE A 1021 84.58 -2.59 33.98
CA PHE A 1021 84.78 -2.26 32.59
C PHE A 1021 84.61 -0.75 32.44
#